data_AF-A0A851N8N1-F1
#
_entry.id   AF-A0A851N8N1-F1
#
_cell.length_a   1.000
_cell.length_b   1.000
_cell.length_c   1.000
_cell.angle_alpha   90.00
_cell.angle_beta   90.00
_cell.angle_gamma   90.00
#
_symmetry.space_group_name_H-M   'P 1'
#
loop_
_entity.id
_entity.type
_entity.pdbx_description
1 polymer ?
#
loop_
_entity_poly.entity_id
_entity_poly.type
_entity_poly.pdbx_seq_one_letter_code
_entity_poly.pdbx_strand_id
1 'polypeptide(L)'
;MKGRGGVENAAFEPTTPDLGGRRGANHAGAGADAEAPAVEAAEEGPCGWGSCTPKALQLCNTPEGYLAAYSLLAIFQGIVVNGLVNISISTIERRYELNSSLTGLVSASYDIAFCVLSLFVSFFGERGHKPRWLAFSAFVLGLGSLVFSLPHFSSGKYHYGAKLEDTCQISGTSTANFTCSANTKSSLSNYLYVFILGQLLLGVGGTPLYTLGTAFIDDSVPKHKSCLYIGIGYAMSLLGPAIGYVLGGQLLTVYIDIKIPESTQMDQDDPRWLGAWWIGFLACFFAIWCLIIPFSCFPKYLPGTAKIQAEKISETHNDGSEALVETKNIGKSFRDFPLALLVLLKNPVLMSLIIASTSESLVATGFATFLPKFIENQFGKTSSFSATLGGVVLVPAAALGQVISGILISKYKMDCRTIIKFMIATCSVAFLLSTVFLIAKCGNEPFAGVSETYNGTGTLRNLTAPCNVNCRCLRSRYYPVCGRDEVQYFSPCFAGCTSYLQNNMKKTYYNCSCIGKLQRENISEDFLYEAVPGKCPTRCKYLPLFLVFFFFTVVFTFMAVTPTTVAILRCVPDKQRSFALGVQSVILRLLGTIPGPILFGVAIDNSCILWDIDECRTRGACLVYDNERMAYLLMSISAACKIITIIFVIIAVFLYKPPHPSPTVSQKDSEMVSAV
;
A
#
# COMPACT_ATOMS: atom_id res chain seq x y z
N MET A 1 12.94 -79.20 -50.32
CA MET A 1 12.69 -77.75 -50.16
C MET A 1 12.01 -77.26 -51.43
N LYS A 2 10.83 -76.67 -51.47
CA LYS A 2 9.95 -76.06 -50.45
C LYS A 2 8.49 -76.23 -50.94
N GLY A 3 7.60 -76.62 -50.02
CA GLY A 3 6.17 -76.89 -50.24
C GLY A 3 5.33 -75.63 -50.47
N ARG A 4 4.24 -75.76 -51.27
CA ARG A 4 2.83 -76.00 -50.85
C ARG A 4 2.24 -74.83 -50.05
N GLY A 5 1.12 -74.20 -50.40
CA GLY A 5 0.11 -74.46 -51.43
C GLY A 5 -1.30 -74.17 -50.87
N GLY A 6 -2.10 -73.39 -51.61
CA GLY A 6 -3.58 -73.43 -51.65
C GLY A 6 -4.39 -72.79 -50.50
N VAL A 7 -5.65 -72.32 -50.67
CA VAL A 7 -6.65 -72.37 -51.75
C VAL A 7 -7.75 -71.29 -51.50
N GLU A 8 -8.20 -70.63 -52.59
CA GLU A 8 -9.53 -70.10 -53.02
C GLU A 8 -10.66 -69.74 -52.01
N ASN A 9 -11.24 -68.52 -52.07
CA ASN A 9 -12.45 -68.03 -52.83
C ASN A 9 -13.80 -68.60 -52.30
N ALA A 10 -15.00 -67.99 -52.36
CA ALA A 10 -15.56 -66.79 -53.01
C ALA A 10 -16.88 -66.33 -52.31
N ALA A 11 -17.26 -65.07 -52.56
CA ALA A 11 -18.57 -64.56 -53.00
C ALA A 11 -19.87 -64.56 -52.13
N PHE A 12 -20.42 -63.33 -52.03
CA PHE A 12 -21.83 -62.87 -52.15
C PHE A 12 -22.91 -63.20 -51.08
N GLU A 13 -23.54 -62.17 -50.49
CA GLU A 13 -24.97 -61.77 -50.69
C GLU A 13 -25.46 -60.62 -49.74
N PRO A 14 -26.62 -59.95 -50.02
CA PRO A 14 -26.97 -58.59 -49.57
C PRO A 14 -28.28 -58.38 -48.74
N THR A 15 -28.45 -57.16 -48.19
CA THR A 15 -29.66 -56.32 -47.87
C THR A 15 -31.02 -56.87 -47.34
N THR A 16 -31.40 -56.39 -46.12
CA THR A 16 -32.71 -55.88 -45.54
C THR A 16 -34.06 -56.55 -45.85
N PRO A 17 -35.03 -56.70 -44.88
CA PRO A 17 -35.95 -55.58 -44.54
C PRO A 17 -36.65 -55.57 -43.12
N ASP A 18 -37.04 -54.36 -42.70
CA ASP A 18 -38.32 -53.92 -42.06
C ASP A 18 -38.94 -54.47 -40.74
N LEU A 19 -39.63 -53.52 -40.07
CA LEU A 19 -40.84 -53.62 -39.22
C LEU A 19 -40.83 -54.22 -37.78
N GLY A 20 -41.29 -53.37 -36.85
CA GLY A 20 -42.40 -53.75 -35.95
C GLY A 20 -42.04 -54.08 -34.50
N GLY A 21 -42.33 -53.15 -33.58
CA GLY A 21 -42.17 -53.36 -32.14
C GLY A 21 -43.18 -54.33 -31.51
N ARG A 22 -42.80 -54.91 -30.36
CA ARG A 22 -43.74 -55.25 -29.28
C ARG A 22 -43.04 -55.46 -27.94
N ARG A 23 -43.77 -55.02 -26.91
CA ARG A 23 -43.54 -55.02 -25.47
C ARG A 23 -43.28 -56.42 -24.86
N GLY A 24 -42.60 -56.43 -23.70
CA GLY A 24 -42.66 -57.48 -22.67
C GLY A 24 -41.29 -57.78 -22.06
N ALA A 25 -40.84 -57.07 -21.02
CA ALA A 25 -41.08 -57.34 -19.59
C ALA A 25 -39.99 -58.23 -18.92
N ASN A 26 -39.32 -57.60 -17.95
CA ASN A 26 -38.66 -58.14 -16.75
C ASN A 26 -37.46 -59.10 -16.88
N HIS A 27 -36.27 -58.59 -16.50
CA HIS A 27 -35.64 -59.06 -15.26
C HIS A 27 -34.70 -58.00 -14.68
N ALA A 28 -34.90 -57.73 -13.39
CA ALA A 28 -34.08 -56.86 -12.56
C ALA A 28 -32.69 -57.48 -12.31
N GLY A 29 -31.66 -56.64 -12.37
CA GLY A 29 -30.30 -56.96 -11.93
C GLY A 29 -29.57 -55.65 -11.67
N ALA A 30 -29.38 -55.33 -10.39
CA ALA A 30 -28.76 -54.12 -9.90
C ALA A 30 -27.26 -54.05 -10.28
N GLY A 31 -26.85 -52.88 -10.75
CA GLY A 31 -25.46 -52.52 -11.01
C GLY A 31 -25.39 -51.02 -11.27
N ALA A 32 -25.52 -50.24 -10.20
CA ALA A 32 -25.33 -48.79 -10.25
C ALA A 32 -23.82 -48.52 -10.29
N ASP A 33 -23.26 -48.51 -11.49
CA ASP A 33 -21.96 -47.87 -11.73
C ASP A 33 -22.18 -46.36 -11.57
N ALA A 34 -21.75 -45.85 -10.42
CA ALA A 34 -21.67 -44.43 -10.17
C ALA A 34 -20.63 -43.83 -11.12
N GLU A 35 -21.10 -43.29 -12.25
CA GLU A 35 -20.33 -42.38 -13.09
C GLU A 35 -19.71 -41.30 -12.20
N ALA A 36 -18.38 -41.30 -12.13
CA ALA A 36 -17.62 -40.22 -11.54
C ALA A 36 -18.01 -38.91 -12.26
N PRO A 37 -18.26 -37.81 -11.52
CA PRO A 37 -18.67 -36.55 -12.13
C PRO A 37 -17.58 -36.07 -13.08
N ALA A 38 -17.94 -35.89 -14.35
CA ALA A 38 -17.09 -35.29 -15.36
C ALA A 38 -16.63 -33.90 -14.90
N VAL A 39 -15.32 -33.72 -14.76
CA VAL A 39 -14.71 -32.41 -14.53
C VAL A 39 -14.99 -31.58 -15.78
N GLU A 40 -15.79 -30.50 -15.66
CA GLU A 40 -15.98 -29.50 -16.74
C GLU A 40 -14.59 -29.02 -17.18
N ALA A 41 -14.13 -29.45 -18.36
CA ALA A 41 -12.83 -29.06 -18.89
C ALA A 41 -12.81 -27.55 -19.12
N ALA A 42 -11.81 -26.86 -18.57
CA ALA A 42 -11.65 -25.42 -18.75
C ALA A 42 -11.48 -25.12 -20.24
N GLU A 43 -12.44 -24.42 -20.86
CA GLU A 43 -12.35 -23.99 -22.26
C GLU A 43 -11.23 -22.94 -22.42
N GLU A 44 -10.04 -23.41 -22.82
CA GLU A 44 -8.91 -22.56 -23.18
C GLU A 44 -9.18 -21.85 -24.52
N GLY A 45 -8.65 -20.64 -24.70
CA GLY A 45 -8.93 -19.84 -25.90
C GLY A 45 -7.75 -19.02 -26.42
N PRO A 46 -7.79 -18.60 -27.70
CA PRO A 46 -6.83 -17.66 -28.26
C PRO A 46 -7.03 -16.25 -27.69
N CYS A 47 -5.96 -15.45 -27.64
CA CYS A 47 -6.01 -14.05 -27.23
C CYS A 47 -6.67 -13.19 -28.34
N GLY A 48 -7.77 -12.49 -28.06
CA GLY A 48 -8.45 -11.66 -29.06
C GLY A 48 -9.92 -11.35 -28.75
N TRP A 49 -10.60 -10.76 -29.73
CA TRP A 49 -12.02 -10.37 -29.62
C TRP A 49 -12.87 -11.21 -30.58
N GLY A 50 -13.62 -12.16 -30.04
CA GLY A 50 -14.43 -13.08 -30.85
C GLY A 50 -13.57 -13.78 -31.89
N SER A 51 -13.88 -13.58 -33.17
CA SER A 51 -13.13 -14.16 -34.30
C SER A 51 -11.82 -13.43 -34.64
N CYS A 52 -11.56 -12.26 -34.06
CA CYS A 52 -10.35 -11.48 -34.34
C CYS A 52 -9.22 -11.85 -33.36
N THR A 53 -8.29 -12.71 -33.79
CA THR A 53 -7.19 -13.25 -32.98
C THR A 53 -5.83 -12.97 -33.63
N PRO A 54 -5.34 -11.71 -33.60
CA PRO A 54 -4.12 -11.33 -34.31
C PRO A 54 -2.87 -12.05 -33.76
N LYS A 55 -1.99 -12.48 -34.68
CA LYS A 55 -0.77 -13.26 -34.35
C LYS A 55 0.16 -12.55 -33.37
N ALA A 56 0.25 -11.22 -33.46
CA ALA A 56 1.08 -10.43 -32.56
C ALA A 56 0.63 -10.51 -31.10
N LEU A 57 -0.68 -10.59 -30.82
CA LEU A 57 -1.22 -10.68 -29.46
C LEU A 57 -1.09 -12.09 -28.87
N GLN A 58 -0.94 -13.12 -29.71
CA GLN A 58 -0.71 -14.48 -29.23
C GLN A 58 0.64 -14.65 -28.53
N LEU A 59 1.64 -13.82 -28.86
CA LEU A 59 2.94 -13.81 -28.18
C LEU A 59 2.82 -13.47 -26.69
N CYS A 60 1.81 -12.68 -26.33
CA CYS A 60 1.52 -12.31 -24.94
C CYS A 60 0.53 -13.26 -24.26
N ASN A 61 0.01 -14.29 -24.95
CA ASN A 61 -0.96 -15.25 -24.41
C ASN A 61 -0.30 -16.30 -23.52
N THR A 62 0.48 -15.84 -22.54
CA THR A 62 1.21 -16.65 -21.57
C THR A 62 1.06 -16.06 -20.16
N PRO A 63 1.31 -16.84 -19.10
CA PRO A 63 1.28 -16.32 -17.74
C PRO A 63 2.24 -15.15 -17.51
N GLU A 64 3.39 -15.14 -18.18
CA GLU A 64 4.37 -14.05 -18.15
C GLU A 64 3.80 -12.77 -18.80
N GLY A 65 3.12 -12.90 -19.94
CA GLY A 65 2.47 -11.77 -20.61
C GLY A 65 1.35 -11.16 -19.76
N TYR A 66 0.54 -12.01 -19.13
CA TYR A 66 -0.48 -11.55 -18.18
C TYR A 66 0.15 -10.87 -16.96
N LEU A 67 1.21 -11.46 -16.38
CA LEU A 67 1.93 -10.87 -15.25
C LEU A 67 2.46 -9.47 -15.60
N ALA A 68 3.01 -9.28 -16.80
CA ALA A 68 3.49 -7.97 -17.23
C ALA A 68 2.36 -6.92 -17.27
N ALA A 69 1.21 -7.26 -17.85
CA ALA A 69 0.05 -6.37 -17.88
C ALA A 69 -0.50 -6.09 -16.47
N TYR A 70 -0.60 -7.12 -15.63
CA TYR A 70 -0.99 -7.03 -14.22
C TYR A 70 -0.08 -6.10 -13.43
N SER A 71 1.24 -6.30 -13.55
CA SER A 71 2.25 -5.47 -12.90
C SER A 71 2.19 -4.01 -13.35
N LEU A 72 2.01 -3.75 -14.64
CA LEU A 72 1.84 -2.37 -15.14
C LEU A 72 0.60 -1.70 -14.54
N LEU A 73 -0.53 -2.41 -14.51
CA LEU A 73 -1.76 -1.87 -13.91
C LEU A 73 -1.58 -1.59 -12.42
N ALA A 74 -0.90 -2.49 -11.70
CA ALA A 74 -0.60 -2.33 -10.28
C ALA A 74 0.35 -1.16 -9.99
N ILE A 75 1.36 -0.93 -10.84
CA ILE A 75 2.23 0.25 -10.76
C ILE A 75 1.41 1.52 -10.93
N PHE A 76 0.60 1.63 -11.98
CA PHE A 76 -0.18 2.84 -12.23
C PHE A 76 -1.24 3.10 -11.15
N GLN A 77 -1.91 2.05 -10.66
CA GLN A 77 -2.80 2.16 -9.51
C GLN A 77 -2.05 2.71 -8.29
N GLY A 78 -0.85 2.18 -8.00
CA GLY A 78 0.00 2.65 -6.91
C GLY A 78 0.48 4.10 -7.09
N ILE A 79 0.89 4.48 -8.31
CA ILE A 79 1.29 5.86 -8.66
C ILE A 79 0.15 6.82 -8.34
N VAL A 80 -1.07 6.53 -8.81
CA VAL A 80 -2.21 7.45 -8.66
C VAL A 80 -2.67 7.51 -7.20
N VAL A 81 -3.01 6.37 -6.60
CA VAL A 81 -3.71 6.32 -5.31
C VAL A 81 -2.78 6.61 -4.13
N ASN A 82 -1.58 6.01 -4.13
CA ASN A 82 -0.68 6.06 -2.99
C ASN A 82 0.48 7.05 -3.17
N GLY A 83 0.74 7.50 -4.40
CA GLY A 83 1.76 8.50 -4.71
C GLY A 83 1.16 9.89 -4.94
N LEU A 84 0.55 10.10 -6.12
CA LEU A 84 0.07 11.40 -6.59
C LEU A 84 -1.01 12.02 -5.70
N VAL A 85 -1.98 11.24 -5.22
CA VAL A 85 -2.97 11.75 -4.26
C VAL A 85 -2.27 12.29 -3.02
N ASN A 86 -1.44 11.45 -2.38
CA ASN A 86 -0.83 11.77 -1.09
C ASN A 86 0.11 12.98 -1.16
N ILE A 87 0.92 13.08 -2.21
CA ILE A 87 1.82 14.24 -2.39
C ILE A 87 1.06 15.52 -2.75
N SER A 88 -0.13 15.41 -3.35
CA SER A 88 -0.94 16.57 -3.76
C SER A 88 -1.82 17.13 -2.66
N ILE A 89 -1.98 16.44 -1.52
CA ILE A 89 -2.90 16.83 -0.43
C ILE A 89 -2.68 18.27 0.01
N SER A 90 -1.44 18.64 0.35
CA SER A 90 -1.12 19.99 0.84
C SER A 90 -1.44 21.09 -0.17
N THR A 91 -1.24 20.81 -1.46
CA THR A 91 -1.56 21.75 -2.54
C THR A 91 -3.08 21.88 -2.71
N ILE A 92 -3.82 20.77 -2.58
CA ILE A 92 -5.29 20.75 -2.66
C ILE A 92 -5.93 21.46 -1.47
N GLU A 93 -5.46 21.21 -0.24
CA GLU A 93 -5.90 21.91 0.98
C GLU A 93 -5.83 23.42 0.80
N ARG A 94 -4.68 23.89 0.30
CA ARG A 94 -4.40 25.31 0.13
C ARG A 94 -5.13 25.93 -1.05
N ARG A 95 -5.28 25.20 -2.16
CA ARG A 95 -5.98 25.71 -3.36
C ARG A 95 -7.48 25.81 -3.14
N TYR A 96 -8.09 24.83 -2.49
CA TYR A 96 -9.55 24.67 -2.36
C TYR A 96 -10.09 25.01 -0.97
N GLU A 97 -9.24 25.56 -0.09
CA GLU A 97 -9.58 25.98 1.27
C GLU A 97 -10.21 24.82 2.07
N LEU A 98 -9.60 23.63 1.96
CA LEU A 98 -10.04 22.43 2.66
C LEU A 98 -9.22 22.23 3.93
N ASN A 99 -9.90 21.91 5.02
CA ASN A 99 -9.26 21.49 6.26
C ASN A 99 -8.72 20.06 6.12
N SER A 100 -7.70 19.71 6.91
CA SER A 100 -7.06 18.39 6.85
C SER A 100 -7.97 17.21 7.18
N SER A 101 -9.08 17.44 7.91
CA SER A 101 -10.10 16.41 8.13
C SER A 101 -10.88 16.08 6.84
N LEU A 102 -11.16 17.07 6.00
CA LEU A 102 -11.88 16.89 4.74
C LEU A 102 -10.99 16.24 3.67
N THR A 103 -9.71 16.62 3.59
CA THR A 103 -8.74 15.95 2.71
C THR A 103 -8.35 14.56 3.21
N GLY A 104 -8.36 14.35 4.53
CA GLY A 104 -8.30 13.02 5.13
C GLY A 104 -9.46 12.13 4.67
N LEU A 105 -10.69 12.67 4.62
CA LEU A 105 -11.86 11.97 4.07
C LEU A 105 -11.70 11.64 2.56
N VAL A 106 -11.10 12.54 1.77
CA VAL A 106 -10.77 12.26 0.37
C VAL A 106 -9.87 11.03 0.26
N SER A 107 -8.76 10.99 1.00
CA SER A 107 -7.84 9.85 0.99
C SER A 107 -8.52 8.54 1.44
N ALA A 108 -9.32 8.60 2.52
CA ALA A 108 -10.05 7.44 3.03
C ALA A 108 -11.16 6.93 2.08
N SER A 109 -11.66 7.76 1.16
CA SER A 109 -12.75 7.38 0.25
C SER A 109 -12.38 6.21 -0.67
N TYR A 110 -11.12 6.08 -1.05
CA TYR A 110 -10.62 4.91 -1.79
C TYR A 110 -10.85 3.61 -1.00
N ASP A 111 -10.49 3.60 0.28
CA ASP A 111 -10.64 2.45 1.15
C ASP A 111 -12.09 2.11 1.43
N ILE A 112 -12.94 3.13 1.58
CA ILE A 112 -14.39 2.95 1.76
C ILE A 112 -14.99 2.23 0.54
N ALA A 113 -14.75 2.73 -0.68
CA ALA A 113 -15.27 2.11 -1.90
C ALA A 113 -14.78 0.67 -2.06
N PHE A 114 -13.50 0.43 -1.82
CA PHE A 114 -12.92 -0.89 -1.92
C PHE A 114 -13.53 -1.85 -0.88
N CYS A 115 -13.66 -1.45 0.39
CA CYS A 115 -14.26 -2.29 1.43
C CYS A 115 -15.69 -2.69 1.09
N VAL A 116 -16.50 -1.74 0.61
CA VAL A 116 -17.91 -2.00 0.26
C VAL A 116 -18.02 -2.96 -0.92
N LEU A 117 -17.18 -2.80 -1.95
CA LEU A 117 -17.31 -3.56 -3.20
C LEU A 117 -16.49 -4.85 -3.23
N SER A 118 -15.48 -5.00 -2.38
CA SER A 118 -14.56 -6.15 -2.37
C SER A 118 -15.28 -7.48 -2.31
N LEU A 119 -16.24 -7.65 -1.40
CA LEU A 119 -16.99 -8.90 -1.27
C LEU A 119 -17.84 -9.21 -2.52
N PHE A 120 -18.50 -8.20 -3.09
CA PHE A 120 -19.36 -8.38 -4.26
C PHE A 120 -18.54 -8.70 -5.51
N VAL A 121 -17.51 -7.89 -5.79
CA VAL A 121 -16.65 -8.06 -6.96
C VAL A 121 -15.93 -9.41 -6.91
N SER A 122 -15.42 -9.80 -5.75
CA SER A 122 -14.72 -11.08 -5.61
C SER A 122 -15.66 -12.29 -5.70
N PHE A 123 -16.87 -12.21 -5.14
CA PHE A 123 -17.87 -13.29 -5.22
C PHE A 123 -18.36 -13.51 -6.65
N PHE A 124 -18.80 -12.45 -7.34
CA PHE A 124 -19.31 -12.56 -8.71
C PHE A 124 -18.19 -12.75 -9.74
N GLY A 125 -17.04 -12.14 -9.50
CA GLY A 125 -15.89 -12.22 -10.39
C GLY A 125 -15.21 -13.58 -10.39
N GLU A 126 -15.33 -14.38 -9.32
CA GLU A 126 -14.72 -15.72 -9.22
C GLU A 126 -15.08 -16.62 -10.41
N ARG A 127 -16.36 -16.66 -10.77
CA ARG A 127 -16.87 -17.48 -11.88
C ARG A 127 -16.93 -16.74 -13.21
N GLY A 128 -16.71 -15.44 -13.16
CA GLY A 128 -16.69 -14.56 -14.32
C GLY A 128 -15.43 -14.71 -15.16
N HIS A 129 -15.32 -13.86 -16.17
CA HIS A 129 -14.14 -13.77 -17.01
C HIS A 129 -13.11 -12.84 -16.34
N LYS A 130 -12.25 -13.37 -15.47
CA LYS A 130 -11.34 -12.58 -14.60
C LYS A 130 -10.54 -11.50 -15.37
N PRO A 131 -9.93 -11.75 -16.55
CA PRO A 131 -9.26 -10.69 -17.30
C PRO A 131 -10.17 -9.54 -17.78
N ARG A 132 -11.43 -9.81 -18.14
CA ARG A 132 -12.39 -8.75 -18.53
C ARG A 132 -12.80 -7.89 -17.35
N TRP A 133 -12.86 -8.45 -16.14
CA TRP A 133 -13.00 -7.65 -14.91
C TRP A 133 -11.78 -6.75 -14.68
N LEU A 134 -10.58 -7.17 -15.07
CA LEU A 134 -9.41 -6.28 -15.04
C LEU A 134 -9.44 -5.21 -16.13
N ALA A 135 -10.03 -5.47 -17.30
CA ALA A 135 -10.28 -4.42 -18.29
C ALA A 135 -11.25 -3.36 -17.76
N PHE A 136 -12.32 -3.78 -17.06
CA PHE A 136 -13.23 -2.87 -16.34
C PHE A 136 -12.51 -2.10 -15.23
N SER A 137 -11.66 -2.77 -14.46
CA SER A 137 -10.78 -2.15 -13.46
C SER A 137 -9.93 -1.03 -14.05
N ALA A 138 -9.23 -1.28 -15.17
CA ALA A 138 -8.42 -0.28 -15.86
C ALA A 138 -9.26 0.91 -16.34
N PHE A 139 -10.43 0.65 -16.94
CA PHE A 139 -11.35 1.72 -17.35
C PHE A 139 -11.74 2.63 -16.18
N VAL A 140 -12.20 2.04 -15.07
CA VAL A 140 -12.66 2.80 -13.90
C VAL A 140 -11.50 3.51 -13.19
N LEU A 141 -10.31 2.90 -13.10
CA LEU A 141 -9.11 3.53 -12.55
C LEU A 141 -8.72 4.78 -13.35
N GLY A 142 -8.70 4.68 -14.68
CA GLY A 142 -8.43 5.84 -15.54
C GLY A 142 -9.51 6.92 -15.37
N LEU A 143 -10.79 6.54 -15.37
CA LEU A 143 -11.90 7.47 -15.15
C LEU A 143 -11.78 8.20 -13.81
N GLY A 144 -11.43 7.48 -12.73
CA GLY A 144 -11.19 8.08 -11.42
C GLY A 144 -10.04 9.08 -11.43
N SER A 145 -8.95 8.77 -12.14
CA SER A 145 -7.81 9.68 -12.31
C SER A 145 -8.19 10.95 -13.08
N LEU A 146 -8.97 10.82 -14.16
CA LEU A 146 -9.51 11.94 -14.92
C LEU A 146 -10.40 12.81 -14.02
N VAL A 147 -11.37 12.22 -13.32
CA VAL A 147 -12.29 12.93 -12.42
C VAL A 147 -11.53 13.68 -11.33
N PHE A 148 -10.48 13.07 -10.76
CA PHE A 148 -9.66 13.70 -9.72
C PHE A 148 -8.92 14.95 -10.24
N SER A 149 -8.58 15.00 -11.53
CA SER A 149 -7.92 16.16 -12.16
C SER A 149 -8.87 17.31 -12.54
N LEU A 150 -10.18 17.04 -12.69
CA LEU A 150 -11.17 18.01 -13.18
C LEU A 150 -11.23 19.34 -12.41
N PRO A 151 -11.13 19.37 -11.06
CA PRO A 151 -11.24 20.62 -10.30
C PRO A 151 -10.28 21.72 -10.76
N HIS A 152 -9.08 21.37 -11.26
CA HIS A 152 -8.14 22.37 -11.76
C HIS A 152 -8.72 23.15 -12.94
N PHE A 153 -9.37 22.46 -13.89
CA PHE A 153 -9.89 23.07 -15.11
C PHE A 153 -11.17 23.88 -14.88
N SER A 154 -11.91 23.62 -13.81
CA SER A 154 -13.18 24.27 -13.53
C SER A 154 -13.13 25.36 -12.43
N SER A 155 -12.06 25.41 -11.63
CA SER A 155 -11.94 26.34 -10.48
C SER A 155 -11.36 27.73 -10.79
N GLY A 156 -10.93 27.97 -12.03
CA GLY A 156 -10.29 29.23 -12.44
C GLY A 156 -8.85 29.38 -11.94
N LYS A 157 -8.24 30.57 -12.15
CA LYS A 157 -6.84 30.86 -11.81
C LYS A 157 -6.61 31.02 -10.30
N TYR A 158 -5.39 30.77 -9.84
CA TYR A 158 -5.01 30.92 -8.43
C TYR A 158 -4.67 32.38 -8.06
N HIS A 159 -5.14 32.84 -6.89
CA HIS A 159 -4.83 34.17 -6.32
C HIS A 159 -4.03 34.02 -5.02
N TYR A 160 -2.91 34.73 -4.88
CA TYR A 160 -1.96 34.62 -3.77
C TYR A 160 -2.04 35.80 -2.78
N GLY A 161 -1.69 35.54 -1.50
CA GLY A 161 -1.72 36.52 -0.40
C GLY A 161 -0.45 37.39 -0.24
N ALA A 162 -0.40 38.19 0.82
CA ALA A 162 0.75 39.04 1.18
C ALA A 162 1.89 38.27 1.91
N LYS A 163 3.12 38.79 1.82
CA LYS A 163 4.33 38.22 2.46
C LYS A 163 4.49 38.76 3.90
N LEU A 164 4.88 37.91 4.87
CA LEU A 164 5.01 38.26 6.29
C LEU A 164 6.48 38.16 6.78
N GLU A 165 6.89 38.96 7.77
CA GLU A 165 8.25 38.99 8.36
C GLU A 165 8.37 38.18 9.67
N ASP A 166 9.56 37.60 9.95
CA ASP A 166 9.78 36.60 11.02
C ASP A 166 10.80 37.00 12.15
N THR A 167 11.23 38.26 12.28
CA THR A 167 12.28 38.72 13.26
C THR A 167 11.74 39.48 14.48
N CYS A 168 12.53 39.60 15.56
CA CYS A 168 12.16 40.42 16.74
C CYS A 168 12.14 41.91 16.38
N GLN A 169 10.96 42.53 16.42
CA GLN A 169 10.81 43.97 16.25
C GLN A 169 10.81 44.67 17.61
N ILE A 170 11.85 45.46 17.88
CA ILE A 170 11.99 46.25 19.11
C ILE A 170 11.22 47.59 18.99
N SER A 171 10.76 47.96 17.79
CA SER A 171 10.00 49.20 17.54
C SER A 171 9.03 49.01 16.37
N GLY A 172 7.74 48.85 16.65
CA GLY A 172 6.71 48.76 15.61
C GLY A 172 5.35 48.29 16.11
N THR A 173 4.35 49.16 15.98
CA THR A 173 2.94 49.00 16.35
C THR A 173 2.18 48.10 15.38
N SER A 174 2.62 46.86 15.17
CA SER A 174 1.94 45.91 14.29
C SER A 174 1.31 44.78 15.10
N THR A 175 0.34 45.12 15.95
CA THR A 175 -0.68 44.14 16.34
C THR A 175 -1.52 43.85 15.11
N ALA A 176 -1.19 42.81 14.36
CA ALA A 176 -2.18 42.18 13.51
C ALA A 176 -3.28 41.68 14.47
N ASN A 177 -4.37 42.42 14.58
CA ASN A 177 -5.57 41.97 15.28
C ASN A 177 -6.15 40.83 14.44
N PHE A 178 -5.65 39.62 14.68
CA PHE A 178 -6.15 38.42 14.05
C PHE A 178 -7.53 38.15 14.63
N THR A 179 -8.55 38.53 13.88
CA THR A 179 -9.93 38.18 14.20
C THR A 179 -10.14 36.76 13.72
N CYS A 180 -10.40 35.84 14.66
CA CYS A 180 -10.79 34.46 14.35
C CYS A 180 -12.19 34.49 13.71
N SER A 181 -12.26 34.82 12.42
CA SER A 181 -13.52 34.88 11.68
C SER A 181 -13.91 33.48 11.24
N ALA A 182 -14.94 32.92 11.88
CA ALA A 182 -15.62 31.74 11.39
C ALA A 182 -16.61 32.15 10.28
N ASN A 183 -16.49 31.51 9.11
CA ASN A 183 -17.44 31.48 8.00
C ASN A 183 -17.50 32.69 7.05
N THR A 184 -16.64 32.63 6.03
CA THR A 184 -17.08 32.82 4.64
C THR A 184 -16.59 31.61 3.85
N LYS A 185 -17.39 30.54 3.79
CA LYS A 185 -17.03 29.35 3.01
C LYS A 185 -17.07 29.73 1.52
N SER A 186 -15.89 29.87 0.92
CA SER A 186 -15.73 30.00 -0.52
C SER A 186 -16.42 28.85 -1.26
N SER A 187 -17.01 29.12 -2.42
CA SER A 187 -17.63 28.09 -3.28
C SER A 187 -16.63 27.02 -3.74
N LEU A 188 -15.32 27.30 -3.63
CA LEU A 188 -14.24 26.38 -3.94
C LEU A 188 -14.23 25.12 -3.07
N SER A 189 -14.71 25.19 -1.83
CA SER A 189 -14.77 24.04 -0.93
C SER A 189 -15.68 22.92 -1.44
N ASN A 190 -16.65 23.24 -2.32
CA ASN A 190 -17.55 22.26 -2.94
C ASN A 190 -16.82 21.27 -3.87
N TYR A 191 -15.62 21.58 -4.36
CA TYR A 191 -14.81 20.65 -5.15
C TYR A 191 -14.36 19.41 -4.35
N LEU A 192 -14.50 19.43 -3.02
CA LEU A 192 -14.36 18.25 -2.15
C LEU A 192 -15.13 17.04 -2.71
N TYR A 193 -16.37 17.21 -3.14
CA TYR A 193 -17.21 16.11 -3.62
C TYR A 193 -16.67 15.49 -4.91
N VAL A 194 -16.01 16.27 -5.77
CA VAL A 194 -15.37 15.78 -7.00
C VAL A 194 -14.14 14.92 -6.65
N PHE A 195 -13.33 15.35 -5.68
CA PHE A 195 -12.20 14.56 -5.20
C PHE A 195 -12.64 13.24 -4.55
N ILE A 196 -13.71 13.28 -3.72
CA ILE A 196 -14.32 12.07 -3.15
C ILE A 196 -14.80 11.14 -4.26
N LEU A 197 -15.52 11.65 -5.26
CA LEU A 197 -15.99 10.84 -6.39
C LEU A 197 -14.83 10.19 -7.16
N GLY A 198 -13.77 10.94 -7.43
CA GLY A 198 -12.55 10.42 -8.06
C GLY A 198 -11.94 9.26 -7.26
N GLN A 199 -11.85 9.41 -5.94
CA GLN A 199 -11.32 8.37 -5.04
C GLN A 199 -12.22 7.14 -4.92
N LEU A 200 -13.53 7.33 -4.89
CA LEU A 200 -14.49 6.22 -4.91
C LEU A 200 -14.33 5.40 -6.20
N LEU A 201 -14.22 6.07 -7.35
CA LEU A 201 -13.96 5.41 -8.63
C LEU A 201 -12.62 4.66 -8.61
N LEU A 202 -11.55 5.29 -8.12
CA LEU A 202 -10.26 4.62 -7.96
C LEU A 202 -10.36 3.38 -7.06
N GLY A 203 -11.16 3.43 -5.99
CA GLY A 203 -11.42 2.28 -5.11
C GLY A 203 -12.19 1.15 -5.79
N VAL A 204 -13.22 1.48 -6.58
CA VAL A 204 -13.96 0.51 -7.41
C VAL A 204 -13.01 -0.18 -8.39
N GLY A 205 -12.19 0.60 -9.10
CA GLY A 205 -11.22 0.09 -10.07
C GLY A 205 -10.08 -0.70 -9.42
N GLY A 206 -9.64 -0.34 -8.21
CA GLY A 206 -8.59 -1.09 -7.50
C GLY A 206 -9.03 -2.48 -7.01
N THR A 207 -10.33 -2.70 -6.84
CA THR A 207 -10.88 -3.92 -6.21
C THR A 207 -10.60 -5.22 -6.99
N PRO A 208 -10.93 -5.32 -8.29
CA PRO A 208 -10.63 -6.51 -9.08
C PRO A 208 -9.13 -6.85 -9.16
N LEU A 209 -8.26 -5.84 -9.13
CA LEU A 209 -6.82 -6.01 -9.29
C LEU A 209 -6.25 -6.97 -8.23
N TYR A 210 -6.44 -6.66 -6.95
CA TYR A 210 -5.84 -7.45 -5.86
C TYR A 210 -6.61 -8.73 -5.51
N THR A 211 -7.83 -8.89 -6.01
CA THR A 211 -8.68 -10.08 -5.75
C THR A 211 -8.66 -11.03 -6.95
N LEU A 212 -9.37 -10.66 -8.02
CA LEU A 212 -9.51 -11.46 -9.24
C LEU A 212 -8.18 -11.58 -10.00
N GLY A 213 -7.40 -10.49 -10.04
CA GLY A 213 -6.12 -10.46 -10.74
C GLY A 213 -5.11 -11.44 -10.14
N THR A 214 -4.97 -11.43 -8.80
CA THR A 214 -4.14 -12.37 -8.05
C THR A 214 -4.62 -13.81 -8.20
N ALA A 215 -5.93 -14.06 -8.08
CA ALA A 215 -6.49 -15.40 -8.24
C ALA A 215 -6.25 -15.96 -9.65
N PHE A 216 -6.35 -15.12 -10.69
CA PHE A 216 -6.07 -15.54 -12.07
C PHE A 216 -4.60 -15.94 -12.27
N ILE A 217 -3.65 -15.25 -11.64
CA ILE A 217 -2.24 -15.65 -11.64
C ILE A 217 -2.09 -17.04 -11.03
N ASP A 218 -2.67 -17.27 -9.84
CA ASP A 218 -2.59 -18.55 -9.15
C ASP A 218 -3.19 -19.69 -9.98
N ASP A 219 -4.33 -19.45 -10.63
CA ASP A 219 -5.01 -20.44 -11.46
C ASP A 219 -4.16 -20.81 -12.69
N SER A 220 -3.47 -19.84 -13.28
CA SER A 220 -2.78 -19.97 -14.58
C SER A 220 -1.34 -20.53 -14.50
N VAL A 221 -0.78 -20.69 -13.31
CA VAL A 221 0.61 -21.19 -13.15
C VAL A 221 0.68 -22.44 -12.28
N PRO A 222 1.74 -23.26 -12.42
CA PRO A 222 1.99 -24.39 -11.53
C PRO A 222 2.09 -23.97 -10.06
N LYS A 223 1.61 -24.80 -9.12
CA LYS A 223 1.54 -24.47 -7.68
C LYS A 223 2.83 -23.92 -7.10
N HIS A 224 3.96 -24.53 -7.48
CA HIS A 224 5.27 -24.11 -6.98
C HIS A 224 5.66 -22.73 -7.52
N LYS A 225 5.24 -22.32 -8.71
CA LYS A 225 5.57 -21.00 -9.29
C LYS A 225 4.59 -19.89 -8.91
N SER A 226 3.38 -20.22 -8.44
CA SER A 226 2.35 -19.22 -8.06
C SER A 226 2.87 -18.15 -7.10
N CYS A 227 3.59 -18.56 -6.05
CA CYS A 227 4.16 -17.64 -5.07
C CYS A 227 5.15 -16.64 -5.70
N LEU A 228 6.00 -17.07 -6.63
CA LEU A 228 6.92 -16.17 -7.34
C LEU A 228 6.16 -15.12 -8.17
N TYR A 229 5.15 -15.54 -8.94
CA TYR A 229 4.40 -14.63 -9.81
C TYR A 229 3.59 -13.61 -9.00
N ILE A 230 2.91 -14.06 -7.95
CA ILE A 230 2.17 -13.17 -7.04
C ILE A 230 3.15 -12.21 -6.34
N GLY A 231 4.31 -12.72 -5.89
CA GLY A 231 5.35 -11.92 -5.25
C GLY A 231 5.91 -10.82 -6.15
N ILE A 232 6.14 -11.12 -7.44
CA ILE A 232 6.53 -10.11 -8.44
C ILE A 232 5.40 -9.10 -8.62
N GLY A 233 4.15 -9.56 -8.79
CA GLY A 233 2.99 -8.68 -8.95
C GLY A 233 2.83 -7.68 -7.81
N TYR A 234 2.92 -8.14 -6.55
CA TYR A 234 2.84 -7.29 -5.36
C TYR A 234 4.10 -6.43 -5.15
N ALA A 235 5.29 -6.90 -5.54
CA ALA A 235 6.49 -6.06 -5.52
C ALA A 235 6.36 -4.86 -6.49
N MET A 236 5.79 -5.09 -7.68
CA MET A 236 5.56 -4.00 -8.64
C MET A 236 4.51 -3.00 -8.15
N SER A 237 3.50 -3.43 -7.38
CA SER A 237 2.54 -2.50 -6.77
C SER A 237 3.16 -1.57 -5.73
N LEU A 238 4.22 -2.03 -5.04
CA LEU A 238 4.99 -1.22 -4.08
C LEU A 238 5.90 -0.18 -4.75
N LEU A 239 6.36 -0.44 -5.98
CA LEU A 239 7.14 0.53 -6.76
C LEU A 239 6.29 1.71 -7.24
N GLY A 240 5.00 1.48 -7.50
CA GLY A 240 4.05 2.51 -7.95
C GLY A 240 4.06 3.78 -7.08
N PRO A 241 3.78 3.70 -5.76
CA PRO A 241 3.82 4.85 -4.87
C PRO A 241 5.14 5.63 -4.93
N ALA A 242 6.29 4.94 -4.95
CA ALA A 242 7.60 5.60 -5.01
C ALA A 242 7.76 6.42 -6.30
N ILE A 243 7.38 5.84 -7.44
CA ILE A 243 7.36 6.54 -8.74
C ILE A 243 6.42 7.74 -8.66
N GLY A 244 5.23 7.59 -8.07
CA GLY A 244 4.25 8.67 -7.91
C GLY A 244 4.73 9.81 -7.03
N TYR A 245 5.43 9.54 -5.92
CA TYR A 245 6.03 10.59 -5.08
C TYR A 245 7.15 11.33 -5.81
N VAL A 246 8.03 10.62 -6.52
CA VAL A 246 9.13 11.26 -7.25
C VAL A 246 8.58 12.10 -8.41
N LEU A 247 7.71 11.52 -9.25
CA LEU A 247 7.09 12.24 -10.37
C LEU A 247 6.24 13.41 -9.88
N GLY A 248 5.41 13.20 -8.86
CA GLY A 248 4.60 14.25 -8.26
C GLY A 248 5.44 15.38 -7.67
N GLY A 249 6.56 15.06 -7.02
CA GLY A 249 7.46 16.05 -6.43
C GLY A 249 8.08 16.96 -7.49
N GLN A 250 8.47 16.37 -8.64
CA GLN A 250 8.95 17.12 -9.79
C GLN A 250 7.83 17.96 -10.43
N LEU A 251 6.61 17.43 -10.54
CA LEU A 251 5.47 18.19 -11.08
C LEU A 251 5.04 19.36 -10.17
N LEU A 252 5.28 19.26 -8.86
CA LEU A 252 4.99 20.34 -7.92
C LEU A 252 5.97 21.52 -8.00
N THR A 253 7.15 21.33 -8.61
CA THR A 253 8.09 22.45 -8.89
C THR A 253 7.65 23.31 -10.08
N VAL A 254 6.65 22.85 -10.85
CA VAL A 254 6.01 23.63 -11.91
C VAL A 254 4.83 24.39 -11.32
N TYR A 255 4.71 25.68 -11.64
CA TYR A 255 3.63 26.52 -11.12
C TYR A 255 2.27 25.99 -11.56
N ILE A 256 1.26 26.05 -10.68
CA ILE A 256 -0.07 25.45 -10.89
C ILE A 256 -0.72 25.83 -12.24
N ASP A 257 -0.53 27.07 -12.70
CA ASP A 257 -1.07 27.59 -13.96
C ASP A 257 -0.03 27.60 -15.11
N ILE A 258 1.10 26.91 -14.95
CA ILE A 258 2.27 26.77 -15.86
C ILE A 258 3.04 28.08 -16.10
N LYS A 259 2.35 29.21 -16.34
CA LYS A 259 2.95 30.52 -16.54
C LYS A 259 2.85 31.37 -15.28
N ILE A 260 4.01 31.79 -14.75
CA ILE A 260 4.10 32.75 -13.65
C ILE A 260 3.86 34.15 -14.23
N PRO A 261 2.98 34.98 -13.66
CA PRO A 261 2.84 36.37 -14.07
C PRO A 261 4.15 37.14 -13.86
N GLU A 262 4.65 37.79 -14.91
CA GLU A 262 5.94 38.52 -14.95
C GLU A 262 6.10 39.59 -13.86
N SER A 263 5.01 40.03 -13.24
CA SER A 263 4.97 41.04 -12.18
C SER A 263 5.44 40.57 -10.80
N THR A 264 5.91 39.33 -10.64
CA THR A 264 6.15 38.72 -9.33
C THR A 264 7.49 37.98 -9.24
N GLN A 265 8.40 38.46 -8.40
CA GLN A 265 9.55 37.67 -7.92
C GLN A 265 9.05 36.64 -6.89
N MET A 266 8.43 35.56 -7.37
CA MET A 266 7.98 34.45 -6.52
C MET A 266 8.86 33.23 -6.80
N ASP A 267 9.58 32.79 -5.78
CA ASP A 267 10.47 31.63 -5.84
C ASP A 267 9.73 30.36 -5.37
N GLN A 268 10.29 29.17 -5.65
CA GLN A 268 9.72 27.87 -5.26
C GLN A 268 9.56 27.74 -3.73
N ASP A 269 10.42 28.40 -2.96
CA ASP A 269 10.39 28.43 -1.50
C ASP A 269 9.38 29.46 -0.93
N ASP A 270 8.73 30.26 -1.79
CA ASP A 270 7.68 31.17 -1.32
C ASP A 270 6.50 30.34 -0.82
N PRO A 271 6.03 30.56 0.42
CA PRO A 271 4.89 29.83 0.94
C PRO A 271 3.69 29.95 0.02
N ARG A 272 3.54 30.98 -0.81
CA ARG A 272 2.41 31.14 -1.75
C ARG A 272 2.49 30.26 -3.00
N TRP A 273 3.58 29.54 -3.22
CA TRP A 273 3.72 28.61 -4.34
C TRP A 273 2.76 27.42 -4.23
N LEU A 274 2.07 27.11 -5.33
CA LEU A 274 1.28 25.89 -5.50
C LEU A 274 1.71 25.21 -6.80
N GLY A 275 1.95 23.90 -6.71
CA GLY A 275 2.47 23.10 -7.82
C GLY A 275 1.40 22.54 -8.76
N ALA A 276 1.79 22.14 -9.97
CA ALA A 276 0.92 21.60 -11.02
C ALA A 276 0.54 20.12 -10.79
N TRP A 277 -0.17 19.85 -9.69
CA TRP A 277 -0.54 18.52 -9.23
C TRP A 277 -1.38 17.68 -10.23
N TRP A 278 -2.17 18.33 -11.10
CA TRP A 278 -3.12 17.68 -12.01
C TRP A 278 -2.48 16.94 -13.19
N ILE A 279 -1.27 17.34 -13.61
CA ILE A 279 -0.60 16.81 -14.81
C ILE A 279 -0.35 15.29 -14.69
N GLY A 280 0.08 14.85 -13.50
CA GLY A 280 0.38 13.44 -13.24
C GLY A 280 -0.87 12.56 -13.39
N PHE A 281 -2.03 13.05 -12.93
CA PHE A 281 -3.29 12.33 -13.05
C PHE A 281 -3.72 12.17 -14.51
N LEU A 282 -3.59 13.21 -15.33
CA LEU A 282 -3.90 13.10 -16.76
C LEU A 282 -2.96 12.13 -17.50
N ALA A 283 -1.66 12.16 -17.20
CA ALA A 283 -0.72 11.22 -17.79
C ALA A 283 -1.08 9.76 -17.42
N CYS A 284 -1.41 9.52 -16.14
CA CYS A 284 -1.85 8.20 -15.69
C CYS A 284 -3.20 7.78 -16.31
N PHE A 285 -4.14 8.69 -16.50
CA PHE A 285 -5.41 8.42 -17.19
C PHE A 285 -5.18 7.78 -18.56
N PHE A 286 -4.39 8.43 -19.43
CA PHE A 286 -4.11 7.89 -20.76
C PHE A 286 -3.35 6.56 -20.69
N ALA A 287 -2.34 6.46 -19.82
CA ALA A 287 -1.53 5.25 -19.69
C ALA A 287 -2.33 4.04 -19.18
N ILE A 288 -3.21 4.23 -18.20
CA ILE A 288 -4.09 3.17 -17.68
C ILE A 288 -5.09 2.72 -18.75
N TRP A 289 -5.65 3.64 -19.53
CA TRP A 289 -6.61 3.28 -20.59
C TRP A 289 -5.97 2.48 -21.72
N CYS A 290 -4.69 2.68 -22.01
CA CYS A 290 -3.95 1.80 -22.91
C CYS A 290 -3.94 0.32 -22.44
N LEU A 291 -4.06 0.06 -21.13
CA LEU A 291 -4.11 -1.29 -20.57
C LEU A 291 -5.47 -1.98 -20.70
N ILE A 292 -6.54 -1.27 -21.08
CA ILE A 292 -7.85 -1.90 -21.36
C ILE A 292 -7.71 -2.91 -22.50
N ILE A 293 -6.91 -2.56 -23.53
CA ILE A 293 -6.67 -3.38 -24.70
C ILE A 293 -6.13 -4.76 -24.31
N PRO A 294 -4.94 -4.91 -23.67
CA PRO A 294 -4.39 -6.23 -23.33
C PRO A 294 -5.33 -7.04 -22.43
N PHE A 295 -5.96 -6.44 -21.40
CA PHE A 295 -6.88 -7.17 -20.53
C PHE A 295 -8.17 -7.63 -21.21
N SER A 296 -8.66 -6.88 -22.20
CA SER A 296 -9.82 -7.28 -22.98
C SER A 296 -9.54 -8.42 -23.96
N CYS A 297 -8.27 -8.63 -24.33
CA CYS A 297 -7.84 -9.67 -25.27
C CYS A 297 -7.61 -11.03 -24.60
N PHE A 298 -7.13 -11.05 -23.36
CA PHE A 298 -6.81 -12.32 -22.68
C PHE A 298 -8.04 -13.25 -22.60
N PRO A 299 -7.87 -14.57 -22.84
CA PRO A 299 -8.95 -15.55 -22.74
C PRO A 299 -9.36 -15.80 -21.29
N LYS A 300 -10.47 -16.52 -21.08
CA LYS A 300 -10.97 -16.85 -19.74
C LYS A 300 -10.00 -17.75 -18.96
N TYR A 301 -9.33 -18.65 -19.67
CA TYR A 301 -8.26 -19.51 -19.17
C TYR A 301 -7.10 -19.45 -20.17
N LEU A 302 -5.88 -19.28 -19.68
CA LEU A 302 -4.68 -19.25 -20.53
C LEU A 302 -4.38 -20.65 -21.10
N PRO A 303 -3.70 -20.75 -22.25
CA PRO A 303 -3.28 -22.04 -22.80
C PRO A 303 -2.46 -22.86 -21.80
N GLY A 304 -2.82 -24.13 -21.61
CA GLY A 304 -2.20 -25.05 -20.65
C GLY A 304 -2.75 -24.99 -19.23
N THR A 305 -3.70 -24.09 -18.93
CA THR A 305 -4.33 -23.98 -17.60
C THR A 305 -5.11 -25.24 -17.23
N ALA A 306 -5.80 -25.89 -18.18
CA ALA A 306 -6.56 -27.11 -17.93
C ALA A 306 -5.65 -28.26 -17.48
N LYS A 307 -4.50 -28.42 -18.14
CA LYS A 307 -3.48 -29.41 -17.75
C LYS A 307 -2.91 -29.09 -16.36
N ILE A 308 -2.60 -27.82 -16.11
CA ILE A 308 -2.10 -27.38 -14.79
C ILE A 308 -3.14 -27.71 -13.71
N GLN A 309 -4.42 -27.39 -13.92
CA GLN A 309 -5.49 -27.66 -12.94
C GLN A 309 -5.69 -29.16 -12.70
N ALA A 310 -5.61 -29.99 -13.73
CA ALA A 310 -5.72 -31.45 -13.59
C ALA A 310 -4.56 -32.05 -12.76
N GLU A 311 -3.35 -31.49 -12.86
CA GLU A 311 -2.17 -31.93 -12.09
C GLU A 311 -2.14 -31.38 -10.64
N LYS A 312 -3.02 -30.43 -10.29
CA LYS A 312 -3.02 -29.76 -8.99
C LYS A 312 -3.69 -30.63 -7.90
N ILE A 313 -2.90 -31.32 -7.07
CA ILE A 313 -3.40 -32.02 -5.86
C ILE A 313 -3.97 -31.02 -4.85
N SER A 314 -5.28 -31.04 -4.56
CA SER A 314 -5.92 -30.10 -3.61
C SER A 314 -5.17 -30.02 -2.28
N GLU A 315 -5.02 -28.80 -1.74
CA GLU A 315 -4.47 -28.53 -0.40
C GLU A 315 -5.54 -27.92 0.51
N THR A 316 -6.82 -27.98 0.11
CA THR A 316 -7.93 -27.37 0.83
C THR A 316 -7.97 -27.90 2.27
N HIS A 317 -8.25 -27.01 3.22
CA HIS A 317 -8.41 -27.43 4.61
C HIS A 317 -9.51 -28.47 4.72
N ASN A 318 -9.18 -29.66 5.24
CA ASN A 318 -10.14 -30.75 5.34
C ASN A 318 -11.13 -30.53 6.52
N ASP A 319 -12.18 -29.77 6.24
CA ASP A 319 -13.32 -29.48 7.14
C ASP A 319 -14.69 -29.82 6.49
N GLY A 320 -14.68 -30.43 5.30
CA GLY A 320 -15.88 -30.73 4.51
C GLY A 320 -16.42 -29.55 3.68
N SER A 321 -15.75 -28.38 3.70
CA SER A 321 -16.15 -27.20 2.91
C SER A 321 -16.06 -27.45 1.40
N GLU A 322 -15.03 -28.14 0.92
CA GLU A 322 -14.84 -28.48 -0.49
C GLU A 322 -16.03 -29.31 -1.02
N ALA A 323 -16.36 -30.39 -0.33
CA ALA A 323 -17.52 -31.23 -0.64
C ALA A 323 -18.84 -30.45 -0.56
N LEU A 324 -19.01 -29.58 0.43
CA LEU A 324 -20.21 -28.75 0.56
C LEU A 324 -20.37 -27.75 -0.61
N VAL A 325 -19.28 -27.13 -1.04
CA VAL A 325 -19.27 -26.14 -2.13
C VAL A 325 -19.55 -26.82 -3.47
N GLU A 326 -18.98 -28.01 -3.70
CA GLU A 326 -19.24 -28.80 -4.90
C GLU A 326 -20.66 -29.34 -4.94
N THR A 327 -21.11 -30.03 -3.89
CA THR A 327 -22.44 -30.67 -3.83
C THR A 327 -23.59 -29.65 -3.97
N LYS A 328 -23.48 -28.49 -3.32
CA LYS A 328 -24.50 -27.44 -3.39
C LYS A 328 -24.30 -26.44 -4.52
N ASN A 329 -23.24 -26.58 -5.35
CA ASN A 329 -22.89 -25.65 -6.43
C ASN A 329 -22.83 -24.16 -5.99
N ILE A 330 -22.46 -23.92 -4.73
CA ILE A 330 -22.56 -22.63 -4.02
C ILE A 330 -21.84 -21.53 -4.80
N GLY A 331 -22.57 -20.49 -5.24
CA GLY A 331 -21.99 -19.32 -5.90
C GLY A 331 -22.57 -19.01 -7.28
N LYS A 332 -23.70 -19.62 -7.69
CA LYS A 332 -24.38 -19.27 -8.95
C LYS A 332 -25.39 -18.14 -8.74
N SER A 333 -25.95 -18.03 -7.54
CA SER A 333 -26.98 -17.04 -7.20
C SER A 333 -26.53 -16.13 -6.06
N PHE A 334 -27.07 -14.90 -6.02
CA PHE A 334 -26.90 -13.99 -4.88
C PHE A 334 -27.38 -14.60 -3.56
N ARG A 335 -28.33 -15.54 -3.61
CA ARG A 335 -28.82 -16.26 -2.41
C ARG A 335 -27.74 -17.14 -1.77
N ASP A 336 -26.71 -17.52 -2.53
CA ASP A 336 -25.60 -18.34 -2.04
C ASP A 336 -24.55 -17.49 -1.31
N PHE A 337 -24.57 -16.16 -1.48
CA PHE A 337 -23.60 -15.23 -0.90
C PHE A 337 -23.44 -15.37 0.63
N PRO A 338 -24.51 -15.30 1.46
CA PRO A 338 -24.35 -15.39 2.91
C PRO A 338 -23.82 -16.76 3.35
N LEU A 339 -24.21 -17.84 2.68
CA LEU A 339 -23.72 -19.18 2.97
C LEU A 339 -22.24 -19.31 2.60
N ALA A 340 -21.85 -18.83 1.42
CA ALA A 340 -20.45 -18.81 0.99
C ALA A 340 -19.58 -18.02 1.96
N LEU A 341 -20.05 -16.85 2.41
CA LEU A 341 -19.33 -16.01 3.36
C LEU A 341 -19.18 -16.73 4.70
N LEU A 342 -20.25 -17.38 5.18
CA LEU A 342 -20.22 -18.12 6.44
C LEU A 342 -19.26 -19.32 6.38
N VAL A 343 -19.18 -20.02 5.24
CA VAL A 343 -18.21 -21.12 5.03
C VAL A 343 -16.78 -20.60 5.19
N LEU A 344 -16.44 -19.48 4.57
CA LEU A 344 -15.12 -18.87 4.71
C LEU A 344 -14.84 -18.38 6.15
N LEU A 345 -15.79 -17.66 6.76
CA LEU A 345 -15.63 -17.14 8.12
C LEU A 345 -15.53 -18.25 9.18
N LYS A 346 -16.07 -19.45 8.90
CA LYS A 346 -15.94 -20.62 9.78
C LYS A 346 -14.67 -21.42 9.57
N ASN A 347 -13.94 -21.22 8.46
CA ASN A 347 -12.65 -21.87 8.24
C ASN A 347 -11.61 -21.27 9.19
N PRO A 348 -11.16 -22.02 10.22
CA PRO A 348 -10.35 -21.44 11.29
C PRO A 348 -8.90 -21.20 10.85
N VAL A 349 -8.40 -21.94 9.84
CA VAL A 349 -7.08 -21.71 9.25
C VAL A 349 -7.09 -20.40 8.48
N LEU A 350 -8.11 -20.18 7.64
CA LEU A 350 -8.29 -18.94 6.90
C LEU A 350 -8.35 -17.73 7.83
N MET A 351 -9.22 -17.77 8.84
CA MET A 351 -9.36 -16.66 9.78
C MET A 351 -8.09 -16.37 10.58
N SER A 352 -7.35 -17.40 10.97
CA SER A 352 -6.05 -17.24 11.64
C SER A 352 -5.03 -16.54 10.73
N LEU A 353 -4.94 -16.94 9.45
CA LEU A 353 -4.06 -16.29 8.48
C LEU A 353 -4.48 -14.84 8.18
N ILE A 354 -5.79 -14.56 8.12
CA ILE A 354 -6.30 -13.19 7.93
C ILE A 354 -5.95 -12.30 9.12
N ILE A 355 -6.12 -12.78 10.36
CA ILE A 355 -5.76 -12.01 11.56
C ILE A 355 -4.25 -11.72 11.59
N ALA A 356 -3.42 -12.72 11.27
CA ALA A 356 -1.98 -12.54 11.15
C ALA A 356 -1.63 -11.48 10.07
N SER A 357 -2.20 -11.59 8.86
CA SER A 357 -2.00 -10.61 7.79
C SER A 357 -2.46 -9.20 8.18
N THR A 358 -3.55 -9.10 8.93
CA THR A 358 -4.13 -7.82 9.38
C THR A 358 -3.21 -7.15 10.38
N SER A 359 -2.67 -7.92 11.34
CA SER A 359 -1.73 -7.40 12.34
C SER A 359 -0.41 -6.94 11.70
N GLU A 360 0.10 -7.66 10.71
CA GLU A 360 1.26 -7.22 9.92
C GLU A 360 0.98 -5.94 9.12
N SER A 361 -0.20 -5.85 8.50
CA SER A 361 -0.62 -4.67 7.75
C SER A 361 -0.77 -3.42 8.64
N LEU A 362 -1.23 -3.60 9.87
CA LEU A 362 -1.31 -2.52 10.87
C LEU A 362 0.09 -1.92 11.13
N VAL A 363 1.08 -2.77 11.38
CA VAL A 363 2.47 -2.34 11.61
C VAL A 363 3.06 -1.69 10.35
N ALA A 364 2.87 -2.31 9.19
CA ALA A 364 3.39 -1.81 7.92
C ALA A 364 2.85 -0.41 7.59
N THR A 365 1.54 -0.19 7.75
CA THR A 365 0.91 1.11 7.46
C THR A 365 1.23 2.18 8.52
N GLY A 366 1.32 1.79 9.80
CA GLY A 366 1.77 2.67 10.88
C GLY A 366 3.19 3.21 10.63
N PHE A 367 4.14 2.32 10.31
CA PHE A 367 5.51 2.74 9.97
C PHE A 367 5.58 3.47 8.64
N ALA A 368 4.85 3.05 7.60
CA ALA A 368 4.83 3.78 6.33
C ALA A 368 4.45 5.26 6.51
N THR A 369 3.53 5.54 7.43
CA THR A 369 3.06 6.91 7.70
C THR A 369 4.01 7.69 8.62
N PHE A 370 4.50 7.07 9.70
CA PHE A 370 5.20 7.79 10.77
C PHE A 370 6.71 7.56 10.85
N LEU A 371 7.28 6.69 10.01
CA LEU A 371 8.73 6.48 9.98
C LEU A 371 9.52 7.76 9.67
N PRO A 372 9.13 8.62 8.70
CA PRO A 372 9.84 9.88 8.48
C PRO A 372 9.87 10.75 9.74
N LYS A 373 8.75 10.81 10.46
CA LYS A 373 8.62 11.58 11.70
C LYS A 373 9.49 11.00 12.83
N PHE A 374 9.58 9.68 12.91
CA PHE A 374 10.50 9.01 13.82
C PHE A 374 11.96 9.38 13.50
N ILE A 375 12.37 9.29 12.24
CA ILE A 375 13.73 9.63 11.81
C ILE A 375 14.05 11.12 12.07
N GLU A 376 13.09 12.01 11.78
CA GLU A 376 13.22 13.45 11.97
C GLU A 376 13.51 13.82 13.43
N ASN A 377 12.79 13.19 14.37
CA ASN A 377 12.90 13.52 15.79
C ASN A 377 14.06 12.78 16.48
N GLN A 378 14.27 11.50 16.20
CA GLN A 378 15.36 10.72 16.78
C GLN A 378 16.73 11.19 16.29
N PHE A 379 16.87 11.42 14.98
CA PHE A 379 18.16 11.68 14.36
C PHE A 379 18.32 13.12 13.86
N GLY A 380 17.50 14.04 14.36
CA GLY A 380 17.59 15.48 14.08
C GLY A 380 17.70 15.83 12.59
N LYS A 381 17.07 15.03 11.72
CA LYS A 381 17.11 15.24 10.27
C LYS A 381 15.98 16.16 9.83
N THR A 382 16.12 16.76 8.65
CA THR A 382 15.04 17.56 8.06
C THR A 382 13.89 16.66 7.62
N SER A 383 12.67 17.18 7.61
CA SER A 383 11.48 16.40 7.25
C SER A 383 11.57 15.80 5.84
N SER A 384 12.08 16.57 4.87
CA SER A 384 12.29 16.12 3.48
C SER A 384 13.32 15.00 3.35
N PHE A 385 14.45 15.12 4.06
CA PHE A 385 15.48 14.08 4.06
C PHE A 385 14.98 12.80 4.72
N SER A 386 14.28 12.90 5.85
CA SER A 386 13.69 11.76 6.54
C SER A 386 12.61 11.05 5.72
N ALA A 387 11.78 11.79 4.99
CA ALA A 387 10.78 11.21 4.08
C ALA A 387 11.44 10.47 2.92
N THR A 388 12.46 11.07 2.31
CA THR A 388 13.25 10.43 1.24
C THR A 388 13.89 9.14 1.73
N LEU A 389 14.50 9.16 2.91
CA LEU A 389 15.15 8.02 3.51
C LEU A 389 14.15 6.91 3.87
N GLY A 390 12.99 7.28 4.42
CA GLY A 390 11.88 6.35 4.66
C GLY A 390 11.44 5.65 3.38
N GLY A 391 11.28 6.38 2.27
CA GLY A 391 10.93 5.82 0.96
C GLY A 391 11.99 4.87 0.40
N VAL A 392 13.27 5.28 0.41
CA VAL A 392 14.40 4.50 -0.10
C VAL A 392 14.64 3.23 0.71
N VAL A 393 14.33 3.23 2.01
CA VAL A 393 14.44 2.03 2.84
C VAL A 393 13.22 1.13 2.71
N LEU A 394 12.01 1.67 2.83
CA LEU A 394 10.78 0.86 2.89
C LEU A 394 10.47 0.18 1.55
N VAL A 395 10.49 0.92 0.44
CA VAL A 395 9.95 0.41 -0.83
C VAL A 395 10.81 -0.72 -1.42
N PRO A 396 12.15 -0.57 -1.55
CA PRO A 396 13.00 -1.65 -2.03
C PRO A 396 13.02 -2.84 -1.08
N ALA A 397 13.06 -2.61 0.25
CA ALA A 397 13.03 -3.69 1.23
C ALA A 397 11.75 -4.53 1.13
N ALA A 398 10.60 -3.87 1.02
CA ALA A 398 9.31 -4.53 0.88
C ALA A 398 9.23 -5.35 -0.42
N ALA A 399 9.64 -4.77 -1.55
CA ALA A 399 9.68 -5.45 -2.84
C ALA A 399 10.63 -6.66 -2.83
N LEU A 400 11.84 -6.51 -2.27
CA LEU A 400 12.81 -7.60 -2.13
C LEU A 400 12.25 -8.73 -1.27
N GLY A 401 11.62 -8.42 -0.14
CA GLY A 401 11.01 -9.44 0.71
C GLY A 401 9.96 -10.28 -0.01
N GLN A 402 9.06 -9.63 -0.76
CA GLN A 402 8.02 -10.33 -1.52
C GLN A 402 8.59 -11.23 -2.61
N VAL A 403 9.58 -10.76 -3.37
CA VAL A 403 10.21 -11.56 -4.44
C VAL A 403 11.06 -12.70 -3.87
N ILE A 404 11.88 -12.45 -2.83
CA ILE A 404 12.72 -13.47 -2.20
C ILE A 404 11.85 -14.60 -1.63
N SER A 405 10.74 -14.28 -0.95
CA SER A 405 9.81 -15.31 -0.45
C SER A 405 9.23 -16.18 -1.56
N GLY A 406 8.84 -15.55 -2.68
CA GLY A 406 8.39 -16.24 -3.89
C GLY A 406 9.45 -17.18 -4.46
N ILE A 407 10.69 -16.71 -4.63
CA ILE A 407 11.81 -17.51 -5.13
C ILE A 407 12.08 -18.72 -4.21
N LEU A 408 12.13 -18.51 -2.89
CA LEU A 408 12.42 -19.59 -1.94
C LEU A 408 11.31 -20.66 -1.97
N ILE A 409 10.04 -20.27 -1.89
CA ILE A 409 8.92 -21.21 -1.93
C ILE A 409 8.87 -21.98 -3.25
N SER A 410 9.15 -21.30 -4.37
CA SER A 410 9.20 -21.92 -5.69
C SER A 410 10.36 -22.89 -5.86
N LYS A 411 11.55 -22.52 -5.39
CA LYS A 411 12.77 -23.34 -5.51
C LYS A 411 12.68 -24.60 -4.64
N TYR A 412 12.17 -24.48 -3.42
CA TYR A 412 12.02 -25.59 -2.49
C TYR A 412 10.70 -26.36 -2.65
N LYS A 413 9.82 -25.95 -3.58
CA LYS A 413 8.51 -26.58 -3.87
C LYS A 413 7.70 -26.84 -2.60
N MET A 414 7.56 -25.82 -1.76
CA MET A 414 6.90 -25.96 -0.46
C MET A 414 5.39 -26.21 -0.59
N ASP A 415 4.88 -27.18 0.17
CA ASP A 415 3.45 -27.44 0.38
C ASP A 415 2.84 -26.42 1.36
N CYS A 416 1.51 -26.34 1.44
CA CYS A 416 0.82 -25.35 2.26
C CYS A 416 1.26 -25.38 3.74
N ARG A 417 1.47 -26.56 4.34
CA ARG A 417 1.93 -26.67 5.72
C ARG A 417 3.35 -26.13 5.89
N THR A 418 4.25 -26.42 4.95
CA THR A 418 5.63 -25.88 4.99
C THR A 418 5.66 -24.37 4.75
N ILE A 419 4.78 -23.84 3.90
CA ILE A 419 4.62 -22.38 3.70
C ILE A 419 4.24 -21.68 5.01
N ILE A 420 3.27 -22.21 5.76
CA ILE A 420 2.86 -21.59 7.03
C ILE A 420 4.00 -21.69 8.06
N LYS A 421 4.76 -22.80 8.10
CA LYS A 421 5.97 -22.90 8.95
C LYS A 421 7.05 -21.89 8.57
N PHE A 422 7.26 -21.67 7.28
CA PHE A 422 8.19 -20.67 6.77
C PHE A 422 7.81 -19.26 7.24
N MET A 423 6.51 -18.93 7.28
CA MET A 423 6.03 -17.65 7.82
C MET A 423 6.41 -17.46 9.30
N ILE A 424 6.31 -18.50 10.14
CA ILE A 424 6.73 -18.42 11.55
C ILE A 424 8.21 -18.01 11.63
N ALA A 425 9.07 -18.64 10.83
CA ALA A 425 10.49 -18.33 10.82
C ALA A 425 10.76 -16.88 10.41
N THR A 426 10.14 -16.40 9.32
CA THR A 426 10.34 -15.02 8.84
C THR A 426 9.79 -13.99 9.82
N CYS A 427 8.61 -14.22 10.42
CA CYS A 427 8.01 -13.32 11.40
C CYS A 427 8.86 -13.25 12.69
N SER A 428 9.41 -14.37 13.16
CA SER A 428 10.31 -14.40 14.32
C SER A 428 11.60 -13.62 14.06
N VAL A 429 12.21 -13.74 12.88
CA VAL A 429 13.40 -12.95 12.52
C VAL A 429 13.06 -11.46 12.45
N ALA A 430 11.93 -11.08 11.82
CA ALA A 430 11.47 -9.70 11.79
C ALA A 430 11.26 -9.12 13.20
N PHE A 431 10.66 -9.91 14.12
CA PHE A 431 10.47 -9.51 15.51
C PHE A 431 11.81 -9.26 16.22
N LEU A 432 12.79 -10.16 16.08
CA LEU A 432 14.11 -9.98 16.68
C LEU A 432 14.82 -8.73 16.14
N LEU A 433 14.79 -8.51 14.83
CA LEU A 433 15.41 -7.33 14.21
C LEU A 433 14.72 -6.02 14.63
N SER A 434 13.42 -6.04 14.93
CA SER A 434 12.68 -4.85 15.39
C SER A 434 13.18 -4.30 16.74
N THR A 435 13.94 -5.08 17.51
CA THR A 435 14.59 -4.59 18.74
C THR A 435 15.57 -3.44 18.50
N VAL A 436 15.98 -3.18 17.24
CA VAL A 436 16.78 -2.01 16.86
C VAL A 436 16.18 -0.69 17.33
N PHE A 437 14.85 -0.57 17.43
CA PHE A 437 14.20 0.64 17.94
C PHE A 437 14.61 0.99 19.38
N LEU A 438 15.01 -0.01 20.18
CA LEU A 438 15.49 0.20 21.55
C LEU A 438 16.99 0.46 21.62
N ILE A 439 17.77 -0.12 20.70
CA ILE A 439 19.23 -0.03 20.67
C ILE A 439 19.67 1.29 20.02
N ALA A 440 18.98 1.70 18.95
CA ALA A 440 19.31 2.87 18.14
C ALA A 440 18.42 4.10 18.46
N LYS A 441 18.01 4.25 19.73
CA LYS A 441 17.29 5.44 20.20
C LYS A 441 18.27 6.57 20.57
N CYS A 442 17.82 7.82 20.43
CA CYS A 442 18.58 9.00 20.76
C CYS A 442 17.83 9.84 21.80
N GLY A 443 18.56 10.60 22.63
CA GLY A 443 17.97 11.56 23.55
C GLY A 443 17.46 12.82 22.85
N ASN A 444 16.84 13.72 23.62
CA ASN A 444 16.48 15.07 23.15
C ASN A 444 17.71 16.00 23.24
N GLU A 445 17.92 16.82 22.21
CA GLU A 445 18.93 17.89 22.25
C GLU A 445 18.46 19.07 23.13
N PRO A 446 19.37 19.88 23.68
CA PRO A 446 19.03 21.04 24.52
C PRO A 446 18.12 22.04 23.80
N PHE A 447 17.00 22.38 24.44
CA PHE A 447 16.00 23.33 23.95
C PHE A 447 15.69 24.35 25.05
N ALA A 448 15.97 25.63 24.76
CA ALA A 448 15.73 26.75 25.66
C ALA A 448 14.23 26.95 25.99
N GLY A 449 13.90 26.95 27.28
CA GLY A 449 12.54 27.07 27.79
C GLY A 449 11.74 25.76 27.77
N VAL A 450 12.33 24.64 27.33
CA VAL A 450 11.68 23.32 27.28
C VAL A 450 12.46 22.30 28.09
N SER A 451 13.69 21.97 27.68
CA SER A 451 14.56 21.04 28.40
C SER A 451 15.58 21.77 29.30
N GLU A 452 16.00 22.98 28.91
CA GLU A 452 16.93 23.82 29.67
C GLU A 452 16.41 25.26 29.81
N THR A 453 17.00 26.05 30.72
CA THR A 453 16.68 27.47 30.88
C THR A 453 17.48 28.33 29.90
N TYR A 454 17.06 29.59 29.70
CA TYR A 454 17.75 30.54 28.81
C TYR A 454 19.03 31.04 29.48
N ASN A 455 20.13 30.31 29.32
CA ASN A 455 21.43 30.63 29.92
C ASN A 455 21.34 30.89 31.46
N GLY A 456 20.64 30.00 32.17
CA GLY A 456 20.40 30.13 33.61
C GLY A 456 19.26 31.06 34.01
N THR A 457 18.60 31.73 33.05
CA THR A 457 17.46 32.63 33.30
C THR A 457 16.13 32.04 32.83
N GLY A 458 15.04 32.44 33.50
CA GLY A 458 13.69 31.91 33.22
C GLY A 458 13.38 30.58 33.92
N THR A 459 12.24 29.99 33.60
CA THR A 459 11.72 28.75 34.20
C THR A 459 11.55 27.66 33.15
N LEU A 460 11.79 26.40 33.51
CA LEU A 460 11.49 25.27 32.62
C LEU A 460 10.01 25.30 32.18
N ARG A 461 9.75 24.89 30.92
CA ARG A 461 8.43 24.89 30.26
C ARG A 461 7.83 26.28 30.00
N ASN A 462 8.62 27.34 30.12
CA ASN A 462 8.23 28.68 29.71
C ASN A 462 9.18 29.17 28.60
N LEU A 463 8.62 29.51 27.45
CA LEU A 463 9.38 30.04 26.30
C LEU A 463 9.76 31.51 26.47
N THR A 464 9.13 32.23 27.40
CA THR A 464 9.43 33.64 27.66
C THR A 464 10.46 33.76 28.78
N ALA A 465 11.52 34.53 28.53
CA ALA A 465 12.61 34.80 29.45
C ALA A 465 12.96 36.30 29.43
N PRO A 466 13.73 36.81 30.40
CA PRO A 466 14.12 38.22 30.45
C PRO A 466 14.80 38.73 29.16
N CYS A 467 15.47 37.85 28.42
CA CYS A 467 16.16 38.19 27.16
C CYS A 467 15.22 38.44 25.97
N ASN A 468 14.03 37.81 25.91
CA ASN A 468 13.10 37.90 24.78
C ASN A 468 11.76 38.58 25.10
N VAL A 469 11.51 38.95 26.36
CA VAL A 469 10.25 39.57 26.79
C VAL A 469 9.91 40.86 26.03
N ASN A 470 10.94 41.62 25.62
CA ASN A 470 10.78 42.87 24.88
C ASN A 470 10.39 42.66 23.40
N CYS A 471 10.49 41.43 22.89
CA CYS A 471 10.21 41.11 21.49
C CYS A 471 8.72 40.82 21.21
N ARG A 472 7.89 40.61 22.23
CA ARG A 472 6.45 40.25 22.11
C ARG A 472 6.20 39.11 21.10
N CYS A 473 6.99 38.04 21.18
CA CYS A 473 6.96 36.95 20.22
C CYS A 473 5.63 36.19 20.20
N LEU A 474 5.17 35.89 18.98
CA LEU A 474 4.00 35.05 18.75
C LEU A 474 4.35 33.58 18.91
N ARG A 475 3.62 32.89 19.80
CA ARG A 475 3.75 31.43 20.00
C ARG A 475 3.15 30.61 18.84
N SER A 476 2.30 31.23 18.02
CA SER A 476 1.68 30.62 16.83
C SER A 476 2.66 30.34 15.68
N ARG A 477 3.94 30.76 15.79
CA ARG A 477 4.91 30.67 14.70
C ARG A 477 6.20 29.97 15.12
N TYR A 478 6.21 28.66 14.95
CA TYR A 478 7.39 27.83 15.17
C TYR A 478 8.35 27.90 13.97
N TYR A 479 9.56 28.41 14.19
CA TYR A 479 10.60 28.49 13.17
C TYR A 479 11.97 28.24 13.82
N PRO A 480 12.31 26.99 14.14
CA PRO A 480 13.43 26.69 15.04
C PRO A 480 14.75 27.24 14.50
N VAL A 481 15.57 27.75 15.41
CA VAL A 481 16.95 28.18 15.12
C VAL A 481 17.90 27.49 16.09
N CYS A 482 19.07 27.11 15.59
CA CYS A 482 20.16 26.62 16.42
C CYS A 482 21.11 27.76 16.74
N GLY A 483 21.29 28.04 18.03
CA GLY A 483 22.25 29.02 18.49
C GLY A 483 23.68 28.49 18.42
N ARG A 484 24.65 29.41 18.43
CA ARG A 484 26.08 29.07 18.49
C ARG A 484 26.46 28.33 19.79
N ASP A 485 25.65 28.45 20.82
CA ASP A 485 25.72 27.72 22.09
C ASP A 485 25.23 26.26 21.98
N GLU A 486 24.89 25.79 20.78
CA GLU A 486 24.33 24.46 20.50
C GLU A 486 22.96 24.22 21.17
N VAL A 487 22.27 25.30 21.57
CA VAL A 487 20.91 25.23 22.13
C VAL A 487 19.89 25.59 21.05
N GLN A 488 18.80 24.82 20.99
CA GLN A 488 17.69 25.10 20.10
C GLN A 488 16.72 26.12 20.71
N TYR A 489 16.28 27.06 19.88
CA TYR A 489 15.31 28.09 20.24
C TYR A 489 14.03 27.98 19.38
N PHE A 490 12.88 28.38 19.94
CA PHE A 490 11.57 28.22 19.31
C PHE A 490 11.42 28.99 17.98
N SER A 491 11.93 30.22 17.94
CA SER A 491 11.99 31.04 16.74
C SER A 491 13.13 32.06 16.83
N PRO A 492 13.48 32.76 15.73
CA PRO A 492 14.46 33.84 15.79
C PRO A 492 14.03 34.95 16.76
N CYS A 493 12.72 35.18 16.89
CA CYS A 493 12.17 36.10 17.87
C CYS A 493 12.41 35.62 19.32
N PHE A 494 12.14 34.34 19.62
CA PHE A 494 12.38 33.79 20.95
C PHE A 494 13.87 33.67 21.30
N ALA A 495 14.74 33.60 20.29
CA ALA A 495 16.20 33.75 20.43
C ALA A 495 16.64 35.21 20.62
N GLY A 496 15.73 36.17 20.46
CA GLY A 496 15.98 37.60 20.62
C GLY A 496 16.73 38.25 19.45
N CYS A 497 16.72 37.63 18.27
CA CYS A 497 17.46 38.10 17.09
C CYS A 497 16.74 39.26 16.40
N THR A 498 17.45 40.38 16.23
CA THR A 498 16.92 41.62 15.65
C THR A 498 17.21 41.80 14.17
N SER A 499 18.19 41.05 13.63
CA SER A 499 18.64 41.20 12.26
C SER A 499 18.96 39.85 11.61
N TYR A 500 18.84 39.79 10.29
CA TYR A 500 19.21 38.61 9.50
C TYR A 500 19.97 39.03 8.24
N LEU A 501 20.87 38.15 7.79
CA LEU A 501 21.54 38.25 6.50
C LEU A 501 21.09 37.07 5.64
N GLN A 502 20.80 37.33 4.37
CA GLN A 502 20.47 36.29 3.39
C GLN A 502 21.63 36.19 2.41
N ASN A 503 22.37 35.08 2.41
CA ASN A 503 23.48 34.86 1.48
C ASN A 503 23.36 33.48 0.83
N ASN A 504 23.38 33.40 -0.51
CA ASN A 504 23.19 32.15 -1.28
C ASN A 504 22.02 31.26 -0.78
N MET A 505 20.83 31.84 -0.62
CA MET A 505 19.63 31.18 -0.06
C MET A 505 19.72 30.70 1.40
N LYS A 506 20.82 30.99 2.11
CA LYS A 506 20.99 30.67 3.53
C LYS A 506 20.76 31.91 4.37
N LYS A 507 19.70 31.88 5.19
CA LYS A 507 19.40 32.91 6.19
C LYS A 507 20.30 32.71 7.41
N THR A 508 20.97 33.73 7.91
CA THR A 508 21.72 33.72 9.18
C THR A 508 21.22 34.84 10.07
N TYR A 509 21.20 34.61 11.38
CA TYR A 509 20.66 35.57 12.35
C TYR A 509 21.76 36.17 13.23
N TYR A 510 21.58 37.44 13.58
CA TYR A 510 22.53 38.27 14.31
C TYR A 510 21.83 39.10 15.39
N ASN A 511 22.61 39.57 16.36
CA ASN A 511 22.16 40.39 17.48
C ASN A 511 21.03 39.71 18.26
N CYS A 512 21.29 38.48 18.71
CA CYS A 512 20.38 37.61 19.44
C CYS A 512 20.64 37.73 20.95
N SER A 513 19.73 38.35 21.69
CA SER A 513 19.89 38.63 23.13
C SER A 513 19.88 37.38 24.02
N CYS A 514 19.30 36.26 23.57
CA CYS A 514 19.14 35.06 24.39
C CYS A 514 20.26 34.02 24.22
N ILE A 515 21.12 34.16 23.22
CA ILE A 515 22.16 33.18 22.89
C ILE A 515 23.41 33.45 23.74
N GLY A 516 23.93 32.42 24.38
CA GLY A 516 25.15 32.54 25.19
C GLY A 516 26.36 32.93 24.34
N LYS A 517 27.11 33.95 24.75
CA LYS A 517 28.40 34.28 24.12
C LYS A 517 29.43 33.23 24.55
N LEU A 518 29.87 32.38 23.63
CA LEU A 518 30.97 31.44 23.91
C LEU A 518 32.22 32.23 24.36
N GLN A 519 32.87 31.79 25.45
CA GLN A 519 34.12 32.37 25.90
C GLN A 519 35.14 32.37 24.74
N ARG A 520 35.77 33.53 24.50
CA ARG A 520 36.77 33.76 23.46
C ARG A 520 37.85 32.67 23.47
N GLU A 521 37.80 31.78 22.50
CA GLU A 521 39.03 31.28 21.89
C GLU A 521 39.24 32.08 20.60
N ASN A 522 40.46 32.58 20.44
CA ASN A 522 40.88 33.44 19.34
C ASN A 522 40.62 32.75 18.00
N ILE A 523 39.52 33.11 17.33
CA ILE A 523 39.20 32.62 15.99
C ILE A 523 38.98 33.83 15.09
N SER A 524 39.68 33.78 13.96
CA SER A 524 39.63 34.64 12.78
C SER A 524 38.22 35.05 12.36
N GLU A 525 38.13 36.22 11.73
CA GLU A 525 36.93 36.98 11.32
C GLU A 525 35.96 36.28 10.35
N ASP A 526 36.02 34.95 10.18
CA ASP A 526 35.36 34.26 9.06
C ASP A 526 33.93 33.73 9.35
N PHE A 527 33.42 33.81 10.60
CA PHE A 527 32.05 33.36 10.91
C PHE A 527 31.34 34.23 11.95
N LEU A 528 30.66 35.29 11.48
CA LEU A 528 30.03 36.33 12.29
C LEU A 528 28.56 36.06 12.71
N TYR A 529 28.01 34.87 12.49
CA TYR A 529 26.60 34.56 12.79
C TYR A 529 26.38 34.01 14.21
N GLU A 530 25.25 34.34 14.85
CA GLU A 530 24.90 33.87 16.20
C GLU A 530 23.89 32.72 16.19
N ALA A 531 23.03 32.65 15.16
CA ALA A 531 22.11 31.54 14.98
C ALA A 531 21.92 31.17 13.51
N VAL A 532 21.61 29.90 13.27
CA VAL A 532 21.26 29.37 11.95
C VAL A 532 19.85 28.76 11.96
N PRO A 533 19.11 28.82 10.84
CA PRO A 533 17.80 28.23 10.73
C PRO A 533 17.87 26.70 10.81
N GLY A 534 16.86 26.10 11.43
CA GLY A 534 16.74 24.66 11.61
C GLY A 534 17.00 24.20 13.05
N LYS A 535 16.77 22.90 13.26
CA LYS A 535 17.07 22.22 14.53
C LYS A 535 18.59 22.12 14.72
N CYS A 536 19.04 22.04 15.97
CA CYS A 536 20.46 21.80 16.23
C CYS A 536 20.89 20.39 15.76
N PRO A 537 22.14 20.22 15.28
CA PRO A 537 22.63 18.94 14.83
C PRO A 537 22.71 17.96 16.00
N THR A 538 22.11 16.79 15.81
CA THR A 538 22.16 15.68 16.77
C THR A 538 23.57 15.13 16.96
N ARG A 539 23.96 14.83 18.20
CA ARG A 539 25.22 14.10 18.51
C ARG A 539 25.09 12.58 18.28
N CYS A 540 23.88 12.08 18.06
CA CYS A 540 23.57 10.67 17.87
C CYS A 540 24.05 10.13 16.51
N LYS A 541 24.88 9.07 16.55
CA LYS A 541 25.46 8.41 15.36
C LYS A 541 24.79 7.07 15.00
N TYR A 542 23.66 6.72 15.63
CA TYR A 542 22.99 5.44 15.43
C TYR A 542 22.13 5.35 14.16
N LEU A 543 21.99 6.43 13.39
CA LEU A 543 21.16 6.44 12.17
C LEU A 543 21.55 5.32 11.17
N PRO A 544 22.81 5.13 10.75
CA PRO A 544 23.15 4.06 9.80
C PRO A 544 22.82 2.66 10.33
N LEU A 545 23.06 2.42 11.63
CA LEU A 545 22.72 1.16 12.30
C LEU A 545 21.21 0.92 12.24
N PHE A 546 20.41 1.93 12.61
CA PHE A 546 18.95 1.86 12.55
C PHE A 546 18.47 1.50 11.14
N LEU A 547 18.96 2.19 10.11
CA LEU A 547 18.52 1.99 8.73
C LEU A 547 18.82 0.58 8.21
N VAL A 548 20.00 0.04 8.50
CA VAL A 548 20.40 -1.31 8.04
C VAL A 548 19.51 -2.38 8.68
N PHE A 549 19.36 -2.36 10.00
CA PHE A 549 18.53 -3.35 10.69
C PHE A 549 17.04 -3.18 10.40
N PHE A 550 16.57 -1.94 10.28
CA PHE A 550 15.19 -1.66 9.89
C PHE A 550 14.91 -2.10 8.45
N PHE A 551 15.86 -1.91 7.52
CA PHE A 551 15.76 -2.44 6.16
C PHE A 551 15.54 -3.95 6.16
N PHE A 552 16.36 -4.72 6.90
CA PHE A 552 16.16 -6.16 7.01
C PHE A 552 14.87 -6.53 7.77
N THR A 553 14.47 -5.75 8.78
CA THR A 553 13.17 -5.92 9.45
C THR A 553 12.02 -5.84 8.45
N VAL A 554 12.06 -4.87 7.53
CA VAL A 554 11.06 -4.69 6.48
C VAL A 554 11.14 -5.84 5.46
N VAL A 555 12.33 -6.24 5.02
CA VAL A 555 12.50 -7.42 4.13
C VAL A 555 11.82 -8.65 4.73
N PHE A 556 12.15 -9.03 5.97
CA PHE A 556 11.56 -10.21 6.61
C PHE A 556 10.06 -10.07 6.90
N THR A 557 9.59 -8.85 7.17
CA THR A 557 8.16 -8.58 7.33
C THR A 557 7.39 -8.82 6.03
N PHE A 558 7.88 -8.29 4.92
CA PHE A 558 7.24 -8.48 3.62
C PHE A 558 7.48 -9.87 3.02
N MET A 559 8.50 -10.61 3.47
CA MET A 559 8.65 -12.02 3.15
C MET A 559 7.48 -12.88 3.63
N ALA A 560 6.69 -12.44 4.63
CA ALA A 560 5.53 -13.17 5.10
C ALA A 560 4.24 -12.86 4.30
N VAL A 561 4.19 -11.76 3.54
CA VAL A 561 2.96 -11.29 2.85
C VAL A 561 2.56 -12.20 1.68
N THR A 562 3.47 -12.48 0.75
CA THR A 562 3.22 -13.38 -0.38
C THR A 562 2.85 -14.79 0.07
N PRO A 563 3.60 -15.43 1.00
CA PRO A 563 3.26 -16.74 1.54
C PRO A 563 1.87 -16.77 2.18
N THR A 564 1.48 -15.72 2.91
CA THR A 564 0.15 -15.63 3.53
C THR A 564 -0.95 -15.68 2.49
N THR A 565 -0.81 -14.88 1.41
CA THR A 565 -1.79 -14.85 0.31
C THR A 565 -1.90 -16.21 -0.37
N VAL A 566 -0.78 -16.86 -0.65
CA VAL A 566 -0.76 -18.19 -1.27
C VAL A 566 -1.31 -19.26 -0.33
N ALA A 567 -1.03 -19.19 0.96
CA ALA A 567 -1.59 -20.11 1.96
C ALA A 567 -3.12 -19.95 2.07
N ILE A 568 -3.63 -18.72 1.99
CA ILE A 568 -5.07 -18.43 1.94
C ILE A 568 -5.71 -19.05 0.69
N LEU A 569 -5.09 -18.90 -0.49
CA LEU A 569 -5.58 -19.49 -1.72
C LEU A 569 -5.57 -21.02 -1.71
N ARG A 570 -4.60 -21.62 -1.02
CA ARG A 570 -4.44 -23.08 -0.92
C ARG A 570 -5.35 -23.75 0.10
N CYS A 571 -5.71 -23.05 1.18
CA CYS A 571 -6.50 -23.63 2.27
C CYS A 571 -8.02 -23.52 2.08
N VAL A 572 -8.48 -22.90 0.98
CA VAL A 572 -9.89 -22.71 0.63
C VAL A 572 -10.22 -23.44 -0.68
N PRO A 573 -11.49 -23.82 -0.90
CA PRO A 573 -11.92 -24.45 -2.15
C PRO A 573 -11.64 -23.58 -3.37
N ASP A 574 -11.28 -24.19 -4.50
CA ASP A 574 -10.91 -23.52 -5.75
C ASP A 574 -11.97 -22.52 -6.23
N LYS A 575 -13.26 -22.89 -6.09
CA LYS A 575 -14.42 -22.04 -6.46
C LYS A 575 -14.68 -20.87 -5.50
N GLN A 576 -13.82 -20.62 -4.51
CA GLN A 576 -13.94 -19.55 -3.52
C GLN A 576 -12.66 -18.73 -3.32
N ARG A 577 -11.59 -18.98 -4.10
CA ARG A 577 -10.27 -18.35 -3.94
C ARG A 577 -10.28 -16.82 -3.95
N SER A 578 -10.87 -16.22 -4.98
CA SER A 578 -10.99 -14.76 -5.08
C SER A 578 -11.89 -14.21 -3.99
N PHE A 579 -12.96 -14.92 -3.63
CA PHE A 579 -13.85 -14.49 -2.54
C PHE A 579 -13.14 -14.47 -1.19
N ALA A 580 -12.27 -15.46 -0.91
CA ALA A 580 -11.40 -15.46 0.25
C ALA A 580 -10.43 -14.25 0.26
N LEU A 581 -9.84 -13.89 -0.88
CA LEU A 581 -9.03 -12.66 -1.00
C LEU A 581 -9.88 -11.39 -0.79
N GLY A 582 -11.15 -11.42 -1.20
CA GLY A 582 -12.11 -10.35 -0.93
C GLY A 582 -12.38 -10.16 0.56
N VAL A 583 -12.64 -11.26 1.27
CA VAL A 583 -12.82 -11.29 2.74
C VAL A 583 -11.55 -10.83 3.46
N GLN A 584 -10.37 -11.34 3.05
CA GLN A 584 -9.07 -10.90 3.56
C GLN A 584 -8.92 -9.39 3.41
N SER A 585 -9.22 -8.84 2.22
CA SER A 585 -9.02 -7.42 1.94
C SER A 585 -9.91 -6.51 2.78
N VAL A 586 -11.17 -6.91 3.02
CA VAL A 586 -12.09 -6.14 3.88
C VAL A 586 -11.59 -6.11 5.32
N ILE A 587 -11.26 -7.29 5.88
CA ILE A 587 -10.80 -7.38 7.28
C ILE A 587 -9.46 -6.65 7.46
N LEU A 588 -8.53 -6.84 6.51
CA LEU A 588 -7.22 -6.18 6.51
C LEU A 588 -7.36 -4.65 6.50
N ARG A 589 -8.32 -4.10 5.74
CA ARG A 589 -8.52 -2.64 5.69
C ARG A 589 -9.17 -2.10 6.95
N LEU A 590 -10.26 -2.72 7.39
CA LEU A 590 -11.03 -2.27 8.55
C LEU A 590 -10.24 -2.37 9.86
N LEU A 591 -9.45 -3.43 10.04
CA LEU A 591 -8.76 -3.72 11.29
C LEU A 591 -7.24 -3.50 11.22
N GLY A 592 -6.66 -3.38 10.03
CA GLY A 592 -5.23 -3.20 9.82
C GLY A 592 -4.87 -1.82 9.30
N THR A 593 -5.19 -1.53 8.03
CA THR A 593 -4.68 -0.32 7.36
C THR A 593 -5.29 0.98 7.87
N ILE A 594 -6.58 1.00 8.23
CA ILE A 594 -7.23 2.20 8.78
C ILE A 594 -6.78 2.46 10.23
N PRO A 595 -6.78 1.46 11.14
CA PRO A 595 -6.36 1.69 12.52
C PRO A 595 -4.87 1.88 12.71
N GLY A 596 -4.02 1.36 11.81
CA GLY A 596 -2.55 1.41 11.93
C GLY A 596 -1.99 2.81 12.10
N PRO A 597 -2.21 3.74 11.16
CA PRO A 597 -1.78 5.12 11.30
C PRO A 597 -2.42 5.82 12.51
N ILE A 598 -3.69 5.53 12.84
CA ILE A 598 -4.35 6.14 14.00
C ILE A 598 -3.65 5.73 15.30
N LEU A 599 -3.38 4.43 15.47
CA LEU A 599 -2.73 3.91 16.67
C LEU A 599 -1.31 4.45 16.83
N PHE A 600 -0.52 4.47 15.74
CA PHE A 600 0.83 5.04 15.74
C PHE A 600 0.82 6.55 15.97
N GLY A 601 -0.14 7.27 15.39
CA GLY A 601 -0.32 8.70 15.60
C GLY A 601 -0.62 9.06 17.05
N VAL A 602 -1.59 8.37 17.68
CA VAL A 602 -1.91 8.55 19.11
C VAL A 602 -0.70 8.22 20.00
N ALA A 603 0.05 7.16 19.66
CA ALA A 603 1.26 6.79 20.39
C ALA A 603 2.33 7.88 20.33
N ILE A 604 2.56 8.48 19.16
CA ILE A 604 3.51 9.58 18.98
C ILE A 604 3.02 10.85 19.68
N ASP A 605 1.75 11.18 19.57
CA ASP A 605 1.18 12.37 20.23
C ASP A 605 1.24 12.26 21.76
N ASN A 606 1.15 11.04 22.31
CA ASN A 606 1.36 10.78 23.73
C ASN A 606 2.81 11.00 24.20
N SER A 607 3.79 11.10 23.30
CA SER A 607 5.16 11.51 23.62
C SER A 607 5.38 13.01 23.46
N CYS A 608 4.37 13.81 23.13
CA CYS A 608 4.56 15.24 22.92
C CYS A 608 4.93 16.01 24.20
N ILE A 609 5.97 16.84 24.09
CA ILE A 609 6.42 17.78 25.14
C ILE A 609 5.86 19.18 24.89
N LEU A 610 5.89 19.67 23.63
CA LEU A 610 5.48 21.01 23.26
C LEU A 610 4.48 21.00 22.10
N TRP A 611 3.27 21.49 22.37
CA TRP A 611 2.20 21.63 21.38
C TRP A 611 2.26 22.98 20.66
N ASP A 612 1.93 22.96 19.37
CA ASP A 612 1.60 24.16 18.62
C ASP A 612 0.24 24.69 19.09
N ILE A 613 0.17 26.00 19.29
CA ILE A 613 -1.05 26.68 19.76
C ILE A 613 -1.21 27.91 18.88
N ASP A 614 -2.29 27.93 18.11
CA ASP A 614 -2.61 29.06 17.25
C ASP A 614 -3.06 30.29 18.07
N GLU A 615 -3.25 31.41 17.38
CA GLU A 615 -3.70 32.66 18.00
C GLU A 615 -5.12 32.56 18.58
N CYS A 616 -5.91 31.62 18.07
CA CYS A 616 -7.26 31.28 18.54
C CYS A 616 -7.26 30.27 19.71
N ARG A 617 -6.09 29.95 20.28
CA ARG A 617 -5.88 28.97 21.36
C ARG A 617 -6.34 27.55 21.04
N THR A 618 -6.40 27.20 19.77
CA THR A 618 -6.61 25.83 19.32
C THR A 618 -5.29 25.08 19.28
N ARG A 619 -5.32 23.80 19.65
CA ARG A 619 -4.15 22.93 19.71
C ARG A 619 -3.87 22.37 18.31
N GLY A 620 -2.70 22.69 17.76
CA GLY A 620 -2.22 22.21 16.48
C GLY A 620 -1.38 20.94 16.60
N ALA A 621 -0.43 20.76 15.66
CA ALA A 621 0.51 19.65 15.68
C ALA A 621 1.49 19.77 16.87
N CYS A 622 2.08 18.66 17.29
CA CYS A 622 3.15 18.71 18.27
C CYS A 622 4.49 19.09 17.63
N LEU A 623 5.19 20.03 18.27
CA LEU A 623 6.42 20.66 17.79
C LEU A 623 7.68 19.93 18.31
N VAL A 624 7.62 19.42 19.54
CA VAL A 624 8.74 18.73 20.20
C VAL A 624 8.22 17.49 20.91
N TYR A 625 8.83 16.35 20.61
CA TYR A 625 8.51 15.04 21.15
C TYR A 625 9.60 14.55 22.12
N ASP A 626 9.21 13.79 23.13
CA ASP A 626 10.11 12.97 23.94
C ASP A 626 10.57 11.78 23.10
N ASN A 627 11.85 11.79 22.73
CA ASN A 627 12.41 10.82 21.81
C ASN A 627 12.42 9.42 22.43
N GLU A 628 12.78 9.28 23.70
CA GLU A 628 12.83 7.96 24.33
C GLU A 628 11.43 7.34 24.43
N ARG A 629 10.47 8.12 24.92
CA ARG A 629 9.08 7.67 25.05
C ARG A 629 8.48 7.31 23.69
N MET A 630 8.78 8.09 22.65
CA MET A 630 8.34 7.79 21.28
C MET A 630 8.86 6.42 20.81
N ALA A 631 10.16 6.15 21.00
CA ALA A 631 10.79 4.89 20.58
C ALA A 631 10.18 3.68 21.31
N TYR A 632 9.97 3.79 22.62
CA TYR A 632 9.33 2.73 23.41
C TYR A 632 7.90 2.45 22.95
N LEU A 633 7.07 3.48 22.76
CA LEU A 633 5.67 3.30 22.37
C LEU A 633 5.54 2.65 20.99
N LEU A 634 6.33 3.09 20.01
CA LEU A 634 6.33 2.49 18.67
C LEU A 634 6.81 1.04 18.68
N MET A 635 7.88 0.76 19.45
CA MET A 635 8.37 -0.61 19.62
C MET A 635 7.33 -1.50 20.31
N SER A 636 6.66 -1.02 21.36
CA SER A 636 5.64 -1.79 22.08
C SER A 636 4.47 -2.18 21.18
N ILE A 637 3.98 -1.25 20.35
CA ILE A 637 2.89 -1.54 19.40
C ILE A 637 3.35 -2.57 18.35
N SER A 638 4.53 -2.36 17.77
CA SER A 638 5.12 -3.28 16.78
C SER A 638 5.32 -4.68 17.37
N ALA A 639 5.91 -4.77 18.56
CA ALA A 639 6.16 -6.01 19.27
C ALA A 639 4.86 -6.77 19.57
N ALA A 640 3.84 -6.08 20.08
CA ALA A 640 2.53 -6.68 20.36
C ALA A 640 1.90 -7.26 19.09
N CYS A 641 1.89 -6.50 17.99
CA CYS A 641 1.36 -6.97 16.71
C CYS A 641 2.14 -8.15 16.14
N LYS A 642 3.47 -8.14 16.22
CA LYS A 642 4.31 -9.27 15.79
C LYS A 642 4.04 -10.53 16.62
N ILE A 643 3.88 -10.40 17.93
CA ILE A 643 3.53 -11.52 18.81
C ILE A 643 2.16 -12.09 18.42
N ILE A 644 1.14 -11.23 18.23
CA ILE A 644 -0.19 -11.64 17.75
C ILE A 644 -0.06 -12.40 16.43
N THR A 645 0.69 -11.86 15.47
CA THR A 645 0.94 -12.49 14.17
C THR A 645 1.53 -13.90 14.36
N ILE A 646 2.62 -14.04 15.12
CA ILE A 646 3.28 -15.33 15.34
C ILE A 646 2.33 -16.33 16.00
N ILE A 647 1.55 -15.92 17.01
CA ILE A 647 0.57 -16.77 17.68
C ILE A 647 -0.47 -17.29 16.68
N PHE A 648 -1.07 -16.42 15.87
CA PHE A 648 -2.10 -16.84 14.91
C PHE A 648 -1.54 -17.69 13.77
N VAL A 649 -0.31 -17.45 13.32
CA VAL A 649 0.35 -18.34 12.34
C VAL A 649 0.64 -19.71 12.95
N ILE A 650 1.08 -19.78 14.21
CA ILE A 650 1.25 -21.05 14.95
C ILE A 650 -0.08 -21.80 15.05
N ILE A 651 -1.16 -21.11 15.44
CA ILE A 651 -2.52 -21.68 15.49
C ILE A 651 -2.90 -22.23 14.11
N ALA A 652 -2.66 -21.48 13.02
CA ALA A 652 -2.95 -21.93 11.66
C ALA A 652 -2.22 -23.23 11.30
N VAL A 653 -0.95 -23.41 11.70
CA VAL A 653 -0.20 -24.67 11.47
C VAL A 653 -0.86 -25.84 12.19
N PHE A 654 -1.27 -25.65 13.45
CA PHE A 654 -1.88 -26.72 14.25
C PHE A 654 -3.29 -27.10 13.77
N LEU A 655 -4.07 -26.12 13.31
CA LEU A 655 -5.41 -26.34 12.80
C LEU A 655 -5.43 -26.90 11.38
N TYR A 656 -4.39 -26.63 10.58
CA TYR A 656 -4.33 -27.07 9.19
C TYR A 656 -4.26 -28.60 9.07
N LYS A 657 -5.35 -29.17 8.55
CA LYS A 657 -5.49 -30.56 8.14
C LYS A 657 -5.40 -30.66 6.62
N PRO A 658 -4.38 -31.34 6.05
CA PRO A 658 -4.31 -31.59 4.62
C PRO A 658 -5.42 -32.58 4.20
N PRO A 659 -5.87 -32.53 2.93
CA PRO A 659 -6.85 -33.49 2.42
C PRO A 659 -6.27 -34.91 2.38
N HIS A 660 -7.14 -35.92 2.51
CA HIS A 660 -6.72 -37.31 2.38
C HIS A 660 -6.22 -37.55 0.95
N PRO A 661 -5.11 -38.29 0.75
CA PRO A 661 -4.70 -38.69 -0.58
C PRO A 661 -5.82 -39.52 -1.20
N SER A 662 -6.48 -38.99 -2.22
CA SER A 662 -7.39 -39.76 -3.07
C SER A 662 -6.61 -40.93 -3.67
N PRO A 663 -7.16 -42.16 -3.68
CA PRO A 663 -6.50 -43.28 -4.33
C PRO A 663 -6.23 -42.90 -5.78
N THR A 664 -4.96 -42.90 -6.15
CA THR A 664 -4.48 -42.68 -7.52
C THR A 664 -5.30 -43.50 -8.49
N VAL A 665 -6.01 -42.84 -9.41
CA VAL A 665 -6.37 -43.48 -10.68
C VAL A 665 -5.05 -43.94 -11.28
N SER A 666 -4.94 -45.26 -11.49
CA SER A 666 -3.68 -45.88 -11.85
C SER A 666 -3.14 -45.25 -13.14
N GLN A 667 -1.83 -45.05 -13.16
CA GLN A 667 -1.04 -44.44 -14.22
C GLN A 667 -0.99 -45.29 -15.52
N LYS A 668 -2.02 -46.10 -15.80
CA LYS A 668 -2.12 -47.00 -16.96
C LYS A 668 -3.09 -46.53 -18.06
N ASP A 669 -3.99 -45.59 -17.78
CA ASP A 669 -4.98 -45.16 -18.79
C ASP A 669 -4.54 -43.93 -19.60
N SER A 670 -3.51 -43.19 -19.16
CA SER A 670 -2.99 -42.02 -19.89
C SER A 670 -2.04 -42.37 -21.05
N GLU A 671 -1.57 -43.60 -21.17
CA GLU A 671 -0.77 -44.03 -22.34
C GLU A 671 -1.64 -44.53 -23.51
N MET A 672 -2.93 -44.80 -23.29
CA MET A 672 -3.80 -45.32 -24.37
C MET A 672 -4.48 -44.21 -25.20
N VAL A 673 -4.49 -42.96 -24.72
CA VAL A 673 -5.08 -41.81 -25.45
C VAL A 673 -4.06 -41.09 -26.35
N SER A 674 -2.76 -41.41 -26.25
CA SER A 674 -1.73 -40.90 -27.17
C SER A 674 -1.53 -41.77 -28.42
N ALA A 675 -2.37 -42.79 -28.61
CA ALA A 675 -2.28 -43.71 -29.73
C ALA A 675 -3.65 -44.03 -30.35
N VAL A 676 -4.44 -43.00 -30.67
CA VAL A 676 -5.43 -42.99 -31.77
C VAL A 676 -5.49 -41.61 -32.39
#